data_AF-A0A965W1D5-F1
#
_entry.id   AF-A0A965W1D5-F1
#
_cell.length_a   1.000
_cell.length_b   1.000
_cell.length_c   1.000
_cell.angle_alpha   90.00
_cell.angle_beta   90.00
_cell.angle_gamma   90.00
#
_symmetry.space_group_name_H-M   'P 1'
#
loop_
_entity.id
_entity.type
_entity.pdbx_description
1 polymer ?
#
loop_
_entity_poly.entity_id
_entity_poly.type
_entity_poly.pdbx_seq_one_letter_code
_entity_poly.pdbx_strand_id
1 'polypeptide(L)'
;MNYNKLNTLIGWIVFILASAVYLMTIEATVSLWDCGEYITAAYKLEVGHPPGAPLFMVLGRLFSFFAVPGSVAVWINALSAISSSLTILFMFWSLTLLIKKMIHKKVSELTKGEQIAIFVSAAVGSLAYTFSDSFWFSAVEGEVYAMASLFTAVIFWAMLKWDEEMALVQNGELSVDVRPNRWLILILFLLGLAIGVHLLGILVVPAIGYMIYFRVWKDADIKGILLTGIISVFTLGFIQEAIIPGTISLASTFEVAFVNNLGLPFFAGTIFFFVLLVAACFYGVRFARKTGKTILYNAMMGLVFLLIGYGSFAVIVIRSNANTPLDENDPENLVTLHSYLKREQYGSAPILFGNYWNSLKNGEEMTENGPQLTSRDGWKDLSPYYLRRFVVIENDAEVKAFTKEKDAQEWVKQNGGGGMIEEKYYESNASIRIGAVATYSQATFFPRMYSADNPLHQQGYQSWSGYDPTDDKTTEIGRDGKRLPTFGENLTYFFRYQVNWMYFRYFMWNFSGRQNDIQGHGDNMRGNWISGINFIDEMRLGSQEYAPHYTTNNPSHNRFFLLPLILALIGVVYHVMKAPKDAFVLFLAFLFTGLAIVVYLNQKPFEPRERDYAYAGSFYFFAMWIGIGVYAIYDFFHKRKIIQNQVYSASVAGLIGAVIPMIMAEQGWDDHDRSGKTTARDLASNYLESCEKNGILFTNGDNDTFPLWYLQEVEGKRTDVRVCNLSLMGTDWYTNQMKMRAYESAPLPIKFREDQILMYSGSTDQIYFLSLLELFSMNPSEELLNKVIDMRLKNNQKEAKEALRYFDFKASSLVAGIQCKAPEMEQAKAQLLVSDSSDLKTSIEKKYIGVLKLFEGARSGSVTNIQEVA
;
A
#
# COMPACT_ATOMS: atom_id res chain seq x y z
N MET A 1 -41.49 18.62 11.62
CA MET A 1 -40.88 18.00 10.42
C MET A 1 -41.12 16.50 10.44
N ASN A 2 -41.26 15.85 9.27
CA ASN A 2 -41.34 14.38 9.15
C ASN A 2 -39.95 13.76 9.43
N TYR A 3 -39.90 12.60 10.11
CA TYR A 3 -38.69 11.84 10.45
C TYR A 3 -37.68 11.77 9.30
N ASN A 4 -38.12 11.42 8.08
CA ASN A 4 -37.22 11.28 6.94
C ASN A 4 -36.53 12.60 6.57
N LYS A 5 -37.26 13.73 6.62
CA LYS A 5 -36.67 15.05 6.36
C LYS A 5 -35.65 15.43 7.43
N LEU A 6 -35.94 15.12 8.69
CA LEU A 6 -35.03 15.40 9.80
C LEU A 6 -33.78 14.52 9.74
N ASN A 7 -33.94 13.24 9.42
CA ASN A 7 -32.84 12.29 9.19
C ASN A 7 -31.90 12.77 8.08
N THR A 8 -32.46 13.18 6.94
CA THR A 8 -31.66 13.73 5.84
C THR A 8 -30.96 15.02 6.25
N LEU A 9 -31.67 15.95 6.90
CA LEU A 9 -31.10 17.24 7.32
C LEU A 9 -29.95 17.05 8.33
N ILE A 10 -30.15 16.24 9.38
CA ILE A 10 -29.12 16.01 10.40
C ILE A 10 -27.91 15.30 9.79
N GLY A 11 -28.11 14.35 8.87
CA GLY A 11 -27.01 13.76 8.12
C GLY A 11 -26.16 14.82 7.42
N TRP A 12 -26.80 15.73 6.67
CA TRP A 12 -26.09 16.83 6.03
C TRP A 12 -25.43 17.81 7.00
N ILE A 13 -25.99 18.03 8.19
CA ILE A 13 -25.34 18.82 9.24
C ILE A 13 -24.07 18.11 9.72
N VAL A 14 -24.13 16.80 9.98
CA VAL A 14 -22.96 16.00 10.36
C VAL A 14 -21.90 16.02 9.26
N PHE A 15 -22.30 15.95 7.99
CA PHE A 15 -21.41 16.12 6.84
C PHE A 15 -20.71 17.49 6.85
N ILE A 16 -21.46 18.57 7.08
CA ILE A 16 -20.89 19.93 7.13
C ILE A 16 -19.89 20.07 8.29
N LEU A 17 -20.20 19.50 9.45
CA LEU A 17 -19.28 19.50 10.60
C LEU A 17 -17.98 18.74 10.28
N ALA A 18 -18.08 17.52 9.74
CA ALA A 18 -16.90 16.76 9.33
C ALA A 18 -16.10 17.48 8.23
N SER A 19 -16.79 18.08 7.26
CA SER A 19 -16.16 18.87 6.19
C SER A 19 -15.41 20.07 6.76
N ALA A 20 -15.99 20.78 7.73
CA ALA A 20 -15.34 21.91 8.38
C ALA A 20 -14.06 21.47 9.10
N VAL A 21 -14.12 20.38 9.88
CA VAL A 21 -12.95 19.81 10.56
C VAL A 21 -11.85 19.48 9.55
N TYR A 22 -12.14 18.61 8.59
CA TYR A 22 -11.10 18.12 7.67
C TYR A 22 -10.56 19.23 6.77
N LEU A 23 -11.41 20.11 6.21
CA LEU A 23 -10.93 21.21 5.37
C LEU A 23 -10.15 22.28 6.15
N MET A 24 -10.37 22.42 7.46
CA MET A 24 -9.56 23.30 8.30
C MET A 24 -8.19 22.69 8.61
N THR A 25 -8.09 21.35 8.67
CA THR A 25 -6.87 20.64 9.06
C THR A 25 -6.11 20.00 7.89
N ILE A 26 -6.59 20.10 6.64
CA ILE A 26 -5.90 19.55 5.47
C ILE A 26 -4.52 20.16 5.31
N GLU A 27 -3.60 19.35 4.79
CA GLU A 27 -2.28 19.84 4.42
C GLU A 27 -2.40 20.84 3.26
N ALA A 28 -1.77 22.01 3.39
CA ALA A 28 -1.86 23.05 2.35
C ALA A 28 -1.03 22.71 1.10
N THR A 29 -0.16 21.71 1.19
CA THR A 29 0.80 21.33 0.15
C THR A 29 0.83 19.80 0.00
N VAL A 30 1.95 19.27 -0.48
CA VAL A 30 2.18 17.82 -0.61
C VAL A 30 2.64 17.24 0.73
N SER A 31 2.09 16.10 1.13
CA SER A 31 2.59 15.28 2.25
C SER A 31 3.76 14.40 1.79
N LEU A 32 4.52 13.83 2.72
CA LEU A 32 5.47 12.77 2.39
C LEU A 32 4.71 11.51 1.91
N TRP A 33 5.44 10.51 1.42
CA TRP A 33 4.93 9.21 0.98
C TRP A 33 4.13 9.37 -0.33
N ASP A 34 3.14 8.52 -0.58
CA ASP A 34 2.46 8.32 -1.86
C ASP A 34 1.66 9.56 -2.33
N CYS A 35 1.33 10.50 -1.41
CA CYS A 35 0.58 11.72 -1.71
C CYS A 35 1.16 12.56 -2.85
N GLY A 36 2.49 12.73 -2.92
CA GLY A 36 3.12 13.55 -3.96
C GLY A 36 2.96 12.97 -5.36
N GLU A 37 3.00 11.65 -5.45
CA GLU A 37 2.75 10.92 -6.68
C GLU A 37 1.26 10.95 -7.04
N TYR A 38 0.36 10.68 -6.09
CA TYR A 38 -1.09 10.72 -6.36
C TYR A 38 -1.57 12.10 -6.82
N ILE A 39 -1.08 13.18 -6.19
CA ILE A 39 -1.40 14.56 -6.61
C ILE A 39 -0.87 14.83 -8.02
N THR A 40 0.34 14.38 -8.32
CA THR A 40 0.98 14.50 -9.65
C THR A 40 0.19 13.75 -10.72
N ALA A 41 -0.05 12.46 -10.49
CA ALA A 41 -0.80 11.57 -11.35
C ALA A 41 -2.22 12.09 -11.59
N ALA A 42 -2.90 12.58 -10.56
CA ALA A 42 -4.23 13.19 -10.70
C ALA A 42 -4.19 14.50 -11.48
N TYR A 43 -3.24 15.40 -11.21
CA TYR A 43 -3.18 16.70 -11.86
C TYR A 43 -2.99 16.61 -13.37
N LYS A 44 -2.13 15.71 -13.86
CA LYS A 44 -1.82 15.57 -15.30
C LYS A 44 -2.34 14.29 -15.95
N LEU A 45 -3.12 13.50 -15.20
CA LEU A 45 -3.57 12.16 -15.61
C LEU A 45 -2.37 11.28 -16.01
N GLU A 46 -1.36 11.21 -15.15
CA GLU A 46 -0.14 10.40 -15.35
C GLU A 46 -0.27 9.05 -14.66
N VAL A 47 0.57 8.07 -14.98
CA VAL A 47 0.40 6.70 -14.44
C VAL A 47 1.26 6.51 -13.19
N GLY A 48 0.62 6.49 -12.03
CA GLY A 48 1.28 6.19 -10.75
C GLY A 48 1.50 4.70 -10.51
N HIS A 49 2.01 4.35 -9.34
CA HIS A 49 2.46 3.02 -8.99
C HIS A 49 1.30 2.00 -9.01
N PRO A 50 1.57 0.73 -9.38
CA PRO A 50 0.51 -0.26 -9.50
C PRO A 50 -0.23 -0.54 -8.18
N PRO A 51 -1.58 -0.55 -8.18
CA PRO A 51 -2.47 -0.63 -9.35
C PRO A 51 -3.04 0.71 -9.85
N GLY A 52 -2.45 1.87 -9.51
CA GLY A 52 -2.67 3.16 -10.19
C GLY A 52 -3.87 4.01 -9.76
N ALA A 53 -4.90 3.45 -9.13
CA ALA A 53 -6.08 4.19 -8.64
C ALA A 53 -6.72 5.17 -9.66
N PRO A 54 -7.07 4.72 -10.88
CA PRO A 54 -7.52 5.59 -11.98
C PRO A 54 -8.77 6.43 -11.69
N LEU A 55 -9.71 5.93 -10.88
CA LEU A 55 -10.89 6.71 -10.51
C LEU A 55 -10.53 7.89 -9.60
N PHE A 56 -9.60 7.67 -8.65
CA PHE A 56 -9.07 8.75 -7.82
C PHE A 56 -8.41 9.82 -8.69
N MET A 57 -7.56 9.41 -9.65
CA MET A 57 -6.90 10.34 -10.57
C MET A 57 -7.88 11.19 -11.39
N VAL A 58 -8.91 10.57 -11.96
CA VAL A 58 -9.92 11.28 -12.78
C VAL A 58 -10.71 12.29 -11.92
N LEU A 59 -11.08 11.93 -10.70
CA LEU A 59 -11.76 12.84 -9.78
C LEU A 59 -10.81 13.93 -9.26
N GLY A 60 -9.54 13.61 -8.99
CA GLY A 60 -8.53 14.59 -8.61
C GLY A 60 -8.26 15.60 -9.72
N ARG A 61 -8.25 15.14 -10.99
CA ARG A 61 -8.19 16.04 -12.15
C ARG A 61 -9.37 17.00 -12.18
N LEU A 62 -10.58 16.53 -11.92
CA LEU A 62 -11.77 17.38 -11.82
C LEU A 62 -11.63 18.42 -10.72
N PHE A 63 -11.14 18.03 -9.54
CA PHE A 63 -10.91 18.96 -8.43
C PHE A 63 -9.84 20.00 -8.76
N SER A 64 -8.80 19.62 -9.51
CA SER A 64 -7.75 20.55 -9.94
C SER A 64 -8.25 21.68 -10.85
N PHE A 65 -9.41 21.53 -11.51
CA PHE A 65 -9.99 22.62 -12.31
C PHE A 65 -10.51 23.80 -11.47
N PHE A 66 -10.72 23.61 -10.17
CA PHE A 66 -11.06 24.70 -9.26
C PHE A 66 -9.82 25.39 -8.66
N ALA A 67 -8.63 24.83 -8.91
CA ALA A 67 -7.38 25.36 -8.39
C ALA A 67 -6.88 26.56 -9.18
N VAL A 68 -6.40 27.58 -8.46
CA VAL A 68 -5.46 28.58 -9.01
C VAL A 68 -4.04 27.99 -9.03
N PRO A 69 -3.12 28.49 -9.88
CA PRO A 69 -1.74 28.03 -9.88
C PRO A 69 -1.12 28.00 -8.47
N GLY A 70 -0.50 26.88 -8.10
CA GLY A 70 0.08 26.67 -6.77
C GLY A 70 -0.89 26.17 -5.68
N SER A 71 -2.20 26.08 -5.94
CA SER A 71 -3.20 25.55 -4.98
C SER A 71 -3.73 24.15 -5.30
N VAL A 72 -3.16 23.49 -6.33
CA VAL A 72 -3.62 22.19 -6.81
C VAL A 72 -3.59 21.12 -5.72
N ALA A 73 -2.54 21.09 -4.90
CA ALA A 73 -2.43 20.16 -3.77
C ALA A 73 -3.60 20.31 -2.80
N VAL A 74 -3.94 21.53 -2.39
CA VAL A 74 -5.08 21.80 -1.49
C VAL A 74 -6.38 21.24 -2.06
N TRP A 75 -6.63 21.41 -3.35
CA TRP A 75 -7.86 20.91 -3.99
C TRP A 75 -7.89 19.38 -4.08
N ILE A 76 -6.76 18.72 -4.31
CA ILE A 76 -6.70 17.26 -4.32
C ILE A 76 -6.77 16.72 -2.88
N ASN A 77 -6.15 17.37 -1.90
CA ASN A 77 -6.33 17.04 -0.48
C ASN A 77 -7.80 17.27 -0.04
N ALA A 78 -8.47 18.29 -0.58
CA ALA A 78 -9.89 18.54 -0.36
C ALA A 78 -10.78 17.43 -0.93
N LEU A 79 -10.38 16.76 -2.03
CA LEU A 79 -11.09 15.56 -2.52
C LEU A 79 -11.10 14.46 -1.45
N SER A 80 -9.97 14.22 -0.78
CA SER A 80 -9.89 13.28 0.34
C SER A 80 -10.76 13.74 1.51
N ALA A 81 -10.68 15.00 1.92
CA ALA A 81 -11.48 15.57 3.01
C ALA A 81 -13.00 15.45 2.75
N ILE A 82 -13.45 15.77 1.54
CA ILE A 82 -14.86 15.65 1.14
C ILE A 82 -15.27 14.18 1.06
N SER A 83 -14.41 13.30 0.53
CA SER A 83 -14.67 11.85 0.50
C SER A 83 -14.84 11.30 1.91
N SER A 84 -13.96 11.65 2.83
CA SER A 84 -14.05 11.27 4.25
C SER A 84 -15.28 11.87 4.93
N SER A 85 -15.66 13.11 4.60
CA SER A 85 -16.90 13.71 5.12
C SER A 85 -18.15 12.97 4.65
N LEU A 86 -18.17 12.52 3.39
CA LEU A 86 -19.23 11.66 2.88
C LEU A 86 -19.25 10.29 3.57
N THR A 87 -18.08 9.73 3.95
CA THR A 87 -18.02 8.52 4.80
C THR A 87 -18.78 8.73 6.11
N ILE A 88 -18.57 9.87 6.79
CA ILE A 88 -19.29 10.22 8.03
C ILE A 88 -20.80 10.34 7.80
N LEU A 89 -21.21 10.96 6.68
CA LEU A 89 -22.62 11.06 6.28
C LEU A 89 -23.28 9.69 6.12
N PHE A 90 -22.63 8.78 5.39
CA PHE A 90 -23.16 7.43 5.18
C PHE A 90 -23.10 6.58 6.46
N MET A 91 -22.15 6.83 7.36
CA MET A 91 -22.15 6.24 8.70
C MET A 91 -23.39 6.65 9.48
N PHE A 92 -23.71 7.95 9.49
CA PHE A 92 -24.87 8.48 10.19
C PHE A 92 -26.15 7.83 9.65
N TRP A 93 -26.33 7.79 8.33
CA TRP A 93 -27.50 7.12 7.76
C TRP A 93 -27.54 5.62 8.00
N SER A 94 -26.39 4.94 8.02
CA SER A 94 -26.31 3.51 8.39
C SER A 94 -26.74 3.27 9.84
N LEU A 95 -26.26 4.11 10.77
CA LEU A 95 -26.61 4.04 12.19
C LEU A 95 -28.10 4.29 12.42
N THR A 96 -28.67 5.30 11.78
CA THR A 96 -30.11 5.57 11.90
C THR A 96 -30.98 4.42 11.36
N LEU A 97 -30.54 3.72 10.31
CA LEU A 97 -31.21 2.52 9.80
C LEU A 97 -31.09 1.35 10.79
N LEU A 98 -29.89 1.06 11.29
CA LEU A 98 -29.64 -0.02 12.24
C LEU A 98 -30.40 0.19 13.56
N ILE A 99 -30.26 1.36 14.19
CA ILE A 99 -30.93 1.65 15.47
C ILE A 99 -32.45 1.60 15.29
N LYS A 100 -33.00 2.19 14.23
CA LYS A 100 -34.44 2.12 13.96
C LYS A 100 -34.91 0.68 13.80
N LYS A 101 -34.16 -0.17 13.09
CA LYS A 101 -34.48 -1.59 12.91
C LYS A 101 -34.57 -2.32 14.25
N MET A 102 -33.68 -2.01 15.21
CA MET A 102 -33.68 -2.60 16.55
C MET A 102 -34.91 -2.23 17.41
N ILE A 103 -35.58 -1.12 17.11
CA ILE A 103 -36.76 -0.63 17.87
C ILE A 103 -38.02 -1.43 17.52
N HIS A 104 -38.07 -2.06 16.34
CA HIS A 104 -39.22 -2.84 15.86
C HIS A 104 -40.54 -2.05 15.82
N LYS A 105 -40.48 -0.75 15.52
CA LYS A 105 -41.66 0.13 15.37
C LYS A 105 -41.68 0.80 13.99
N LYS A 106 -42.88 1.11 13.50
CA LYS A 106 -43.03 1.93 12.30
C LYS A 106 -42.62 3.38 12.57
N VAL A 107 -42.19 4.10 11.54
CA VAL A 107 -41.82 5.52 11.67
C VAL A 107 -42.99 6.37 12.22
N SER A 108 -44.23 6.02 11.86
CA SER A 108 -45.45 6.66 12.36
C SER A 108 -45.71 6.43 13.86
N GLU A 109 -45.08 5.41 14.45
CA GLU A 109 -45.27 4.98 15.83
C GLU A 109 -44.12 5.46 16.75
N LEU A 110 -43.03 5.99 16.18
CA LEU A 110 -41.90 6.49 16.95
C LEU A 110 -42.28 7.76 17.72
N THR A 111 -42.05 7.73 19.03
CA THR A 111 -42.23 8.94 19.85
C THR A 111 -41.16 9.98 19.53
N LYS A 112 -41.39 11.25 19.91
CA LYS A 112 -40.38 12.30 19.75
C LYS A 112 -39.06 11.96 20.47
N GLY A 113 -39.13 11.36 21.65
CA GLY A 113 -37.95 10.97 22.41
C GLY A 113 -37.15 9.86 21.73
N GLU A 114 -37.83 8.86 21.15
CA GLU A 114 -37.17 7.81 20.36
C GLU A 114 -36.51 8.36 19.11
N GLN A 115 -37.18 9.27 18.39
CA GLN A 115 -36.58 9.93 17.21
C GLN A 115 -35.32 10.72 17.58
N ILE A 116 -35.37 11.52 18.66
CA ILE A 116 -34.20 12.26 19.15
C ILE A 116 -33.08 11.30 19.56
N ALA A 117 -33.41 10.21 20.26
CA ALA A 117 -32.42 9.20 20.65
C ALA A 117 -31.73 8.59 19.44
N ILE A 118 -32.48 8.21 18.39
CA ILE A 118 -31.89 7.67 17.15
C ILE A 118 -30.90 8.68 16.54
N PHE A 119 -31.31 9.94 16.37
CA PHE A 119 -30.47 10.93 15.70
C PHE A 119 -29.23 11.30 16.51
N VAL A 120 -29.37 11.49 17.83
CA VAL A 120 -28.23 11.84 18.68
C VAL A 120 -27.24 10.68 18.80
N SER A 121 -27.74 9.45 18.96
CA SER A 121 -26.89 8.25 18.94
C SER A 121 -26.12 8.10 17.64
N ALA A 122 -26.78 8.28 16.49
CA ALA A 122 -26.13 8.23 15.19
C ALA A 122 -25.08 9.35 15.02
N ALA A 123 -25.41 10.58 15.44
CA ALA A 123 -24.50 11.72 15.37
C ALA A 123 -23.25 11.50 16.25
N VAL A 124 -23.41 11.01 17.48
CA VAL A 124 -22.26 10.72 18.37
C VAL A 124 -21.36 9.64 17.78
N GLY A 125 -21.91 8.53 17.28
CA GLY A 125 -21.10 7.48 16.66
C GLY A 125 -20.32 7.98 15.44
N SER A 126 -20.98 8.76 14.58
CA SER A 126 -20.36 9.35 13.39
C SER A 126 -19.29 10.39 13.72
N LEU A 127 -19.53 11.25 14.70
CA LEU A 127 -18.54 12.24 15.13
C LEU A 127 -17.38 11.59 15.89
N ALA A 128 -17.61 10.51 16.63
CA ALA A 128 -16.51 9.76 17.25
C ALA A 128 -15.55 9.20 16.20
N TYR A 129 -16.07 8.68 15.08
CA TYR A 129 -15.21 8.27 13.96
C TYR A 129 -14.59 9.45 13.20
N THR A 130 -15.23 10.63 13.22
CA THR A 130 -14.65 11.84 12.61
C THR A 130 -13.31 12.20 13.25
N PHE A 131 -13.19 11.99 14.57
CA PHE A 131 -12.00 12.32 15.34
C PHE A 131 -11.15 11.09 15.71
N SER A 132 -11.32 9.96 15.03
CA SER A 132 -10.48 8.79 15.27
C SER A 132 -9.15 8.92 14.53
N ASP A 133 -8.04 8.72 15.26
CA ASP A 133 -6.65 8.90 14.84
C ASP A 133 -6.38 8.50 13.37
N SER A 134 -6.48 7.21 13.06
CA SER A 134 -6.13 6.68 11.73
C SER A 134 -7.00 7.24 10.60
N PHE A 135 -8.29 7.51 10.88
CA PHE A 135 -9.21 8.03 9.88
C PHE A 135 -9.01 9.51 9.61
N TRP A 136 -8.81 10.31 10.67
CA TRP A 136 -8.57 11.75 10.53
C TRP A 136 -7.24 11.99 9.82
N PHE A 137 -6.18 11.22 10.14
CA PHE A 137 -4.90 11.30 9.45
C PHE A 137 -5.04 11.11 7.93
N SER A 138 -5.81 10.09 7.52
CA SER A 138 -6.06 9.81 6.10
C SER A 138 -7.00 10.84 5.45
N ALA A 139 -7.84 11.54 6.23
CA ALA A 139 -8.80 12.52 5.72
C ALA A 139 -8.16 13.86 5.32
N VAL A 140 -6.94 14.13 5.78
CA VAL A 140 -6.27 15.44 5.64
C VAL A 140 -5.14 15.47 4.59
N GLU A 141 -4.97 14.38 3.84
CA GLU A 141 -3.94 14.24 2.81
C GLU A 141 -4.50 13.60 1.51
N GLY A 142 -3.86 13.88 0.38
CA GLY A 142 -4.27 13.47 -0.96
C GLY A 142 -4.04 12.00 -1.28
N GLU A 143 -4.68 11.11 -0.51
CA GLU A 143 -4.44 9.66 -0.52
C GLU A 143 -5.72 8.85 -0.84
N VAL A 144 -5.56 7.64 -1.38
CA VAL A 144 -6.69 6.79 -1.84
C VAL A 144 -7.56 6.21 -0.72
N TYR A 145 -7.05 6.12 0.52
CA TYR A 145 -7.74 5.49 1.64
C TYR A 145 -9.01 6.24 2.09
N ALA A 146 -9.03 7.57 1.95
CA ALA A 146 -10.20 8.40 2.22
C ALA A 146 -11.38 8.01 1.31
N MET A 147 -11.13 7.91 0.00
CA MET A 147 -12.14 7.51 -0.98
C MET A 147 -12.49 6.02 -0.88
N ALA A 148 -11.53 5.16 -0.53
CA ALA A 148 -11.81 3.75 -0.25
C ALA A 148 -12.81 3.59 0.93
N SER A 149 -12.65 4.41 1.97
CA SER A 149 -13.57 4.45 3.12
C SER A 149 -14.97 4.92 2.72
N LEU A 150 -15.07 5.89 1.80
CA LEU A 150 -16.36 6.33 1.25
C LEU A 150 -17.07 5.18 0.54
N PHE A 151 -16.38 4.45 -0.34
CA PHE A 151 -16.96 3.30 -1.03
C PHE A 151 -17.44 2.23 -0.05
N THR A 152 -16.63 1.91 0.97
CA THR A 152 -17.04 1.00 2.06
C THR A 152 -18.33 1.47 2.75
N ALA A 153 -18.42 2.75 3.11
CA ALA A 153 -19.56 3.33 3.82
C ALA A 153 -20.84 3.37 2.96
N VAL A 154 -20.75 3.84 1.71
CA VAL A 154 -21.91 3.90 0.80
C VAL A 154 -22.39 2.51 0.39
N ILE A 155 -21.49 1.53 0.20
CA ILE A 155 -21.88 0.15 -0.08
C ILE A 155 -22.62 -0.46 1.12
N PHE A 156 -22.09 -0.28 2.33
CA PHE A 156 -22.75 -0.77 3.54
C PHE A 156 -24.11 -0.10 3.76
N TRP A 157 -24.20 1.21 3.55
CA TRP A 157 -25.46 1.95 3.59
C TRP A 157 -26.46 1.44 2.53
N ALA A 158 -26.02 1.23 1.29
CA ALA A 158 -26.85 0.72 0.20
C ALA A 158 -27.38 -0.70 0.50
N MET A 159 -26.57 -1.53 1.18
CA MET A 159 -26.99 -2.84 1.68
C MET A 159 -28.10 -2.72 2.73
N LEU A 160 -27.98 -1.78 3.68
CA LEU A 160 -29.04 -1.52 4.67
C LEU A 160 -30.31 -0.94 4.03
N LYS A 161 -30.17 -0.12 2.98
CA LYS A 161 -31.28 0.38 2.17
C LYS A 161 -31.99 -0.74 1.42
N TRP A 162 -31.24 -1.67 0.84
CA TRP A 162 -31.81 -2.89 0.25
C TRP A 162 -32.59 -3.70 1.28
N ASP A 163 -32.00 -3.92 2.46
CA ASP A 163 -32.61 -4.69 3.54
C ASP A 163 -33.93 -4.06 4.02
N GLU A 164 -33.94 -2.74 4.22
CA GLU A 164 -35.14 -1.98 4.61
C GLU A 164 -36.25 -2.06 3.54
N GLU A 165 -35.94 -1.74 2.28
CA GLU A 165 -36.95 -1.76 1.22
C GLU A 165 -37.49 -3.17 0.98
N MET A 166 -36.63 -4.19 1.06
CA MET A 166 -37.05 -5.57 0.91
C MET A 166 -37.96 -6.01 2.07
N ALA A 167 -37.67 -5.58 3.31
CA ALA A 167 -38.55 -5.83 4.45
C ALA A 167 -39.95 -5.23 4.24
N LEU A 168 -40.01 -3.97 3.79
CA LEU A 168 -41.27 -3.27 3.56
C LEU A 168 -42.10 -3.92 2.44
N VAL A 169 -41.46 -4.37 1.37
CA VAL A 169 -42.12 -5.13 0.30
C VAL A 169 -42.65 -6.48 0.81
N GLN A 170 -41.84 -7.23 1.58
CA GLN A 170 -42.26 -8.52 2.17
C GLN A 170 -43.44 -8.36 3.14
N ASN A 171 -43.53 -7.22 3.84
CA ASN A 171 -44.61 -6.91 4.78
C ASN A 171 -45.84 -6.27 4.10
N GLY A 172 -45.83 -6.05 2.78
CA GLY A 172 -46.93 -5.41 2.05
C GLY A 172 -47.08 -3.91 2.30
N GLU A 173 -46.05 -3.25 2.86
CA GLU A 173 -46.06 -1.82 3.20
C GLU A 173 -45.54 -0.94 2.05
N LEU A 174 -44.88 -1.56 1.07
CA LEU A 174 -44.33 -0.90 -0.10
C LEU A 174 -44.71 -1.69 -1.35
N SER A 175 -45.05 -0.99 -2.45
CA SER A 175 -45.39 -1.66 -3.71
C SER A 175 -44.25 -2.55 -4.20
N VAL A 176 -44.60 -3.70 -4.75
CA VAL A 176 -43.67 -4.59 -5.49
C VAL A 176 -42.98 -3.88 -6.66
N ASP A 177 -43.53 -2.76 -7.14
CA ASP A 177 -42.92 -1.94 -8.19
C ASP A 177 -41.63 -1.24 -7.75
N VAL A 178 -41.34 -1.17 -6.44
CA VAL A 178 -40.18 -0.43 -5.90
C VAL A 178 -38.84 -1.16 -6.14
N ARG A 179 -38.86 -2.39 -6.68
CA ARG A 179 -37.68 -3.15 -7.16
C ARG A 179 -36.43 -3.02 -6.26
N PRO A 180 -36.46 -3.50 -5.00
CA PRO A 180 -35.36 -3.33 -4.05
C PRO A 180 -33.99 -3.79 -4.59
N ASN A 181 -33.95 -4.83 -5.43
CA ASN A 181 -32.72 -5.35 -6.05
C ASN A 181 -31.91 -4.33 -6.87
N ARG A 182 -32.47 -3.16 -7.21
CA ARG A 182 -31.70 -2.03 -7.76
C ARG A 182 -30.51 -1.64 -6.87
N TRP A 183 -30.66 -1.77 -5.56
CA TRP A 183 -29.58 -1.51 -4.60
C TRP A 183 -28.46 -2.54 -4.71
N LEU A 184 -28.77 -3.82 -4.99
CA LEU A 184 -27.73 -4.82 -5.26
C LEU A 184 -26.96 -4.48 -6.53
N ILE A 185 -27.65 -4.06 -7.60
CA ILE A 185 -26.99 -3.63 -8.84
C ILE A 185 -26.10 -2.40 -8.58
N LEU A 186 -26.58 -1.43 -7.80
CA LEU A 186 -25.78 -0.28 -7.38
C LEU A 186 -24.55 -0.72 -6.56
N ILE A 187 -24.70 -1.65 -5.63
CA ILE A 187 -23.58 -2.19 -4.84
C ILE A 187 -22.52 -2.78 -5.76
N LEU A 188 -22.91 -3.59 -6.75
CA LEU A 188 -21.95 -4.19 -7.69
C LEU A 188 -21.26 -3.13 -8.57
N PHE A 189 -21.98 -2.09 -8.99
CA PHE A 189 -21.39 -0.93 -9.67
C PHE A 189 -20.37 -0.20 -8.80
N LEU A 190 -20.72 0.07 -7.54
CA LEU A 190 -19.86 0.74 -6.57
C LEU A 190 -18.64 -0.11 -6.22
N LEU A 191 -18.78 -1.44 -6.14
CA LEU A 191 -17.65 -2.36 -6.00
C LEU A 191 -16.72 -2.28 -7.21
N GLY A 192 -17.28 -2.22 -8.42
CA GLY A 192 -16.53 -1.97 -9.66
C GLY A 192 -15.71 -0.68 -9.63
N LEU A 193 -16.35 0.43 -9.23
CA LEU A 193 -15.69 1.74 -9.07
C LEU A 193 -14.64 1.74 -7.97
N ALA A 194 -14.91 1.07 -6.84
CA ALA A 194 -13.98 0.97 -5.72
C ALA A 194 -12.66 0.31 -6.12
N ILE A 195 -12.68 -0.67 -7.04
CA ILE A 195 -11.44 -1.28 -7.57
C ILE A 195 -10.55 -0.23 -8.25
N GLY A 196 -11.14 0.77 -8.92
CA GLY A 196 -10.45 1.92 -9.51
C GLY A 196 -9.89 2.91 -8.49
N VAL A 197 -10.04 2.65 -7.19
CA VAL A 197 -9.48 3.46 -6.08
C VAL A 197 -8.60 2.57 -5.22
N HIS A 198 -9.18 1.57 -4.55
CA HIS A 198 -8.49 0.61 -3.71
C HIS A 198 -9.36 -0.63 -3.46
N LEU A 199 -8.71 -1.79 -3.33
CA LEU A 199 -9.36 -3.09 -3.07
C LEU A 199 -10.01 -3.23 -1.67
N LEU A 200 -9.98 -2.23 -0.79
CA LEU A 200 -10.54 -2.40 0.57
C LEU A 200 -12.08 -2.47 0.55
N GLY A 201 -12.72 -1.82 -0.43
CA GLY A 201 -14.17 -1.75 -0.54
C GLY A 201 -14.85 -3.11 -0.78
N ILE A 202 -14.15 -4.11 -1.35
CA ILE A 202 -14.74 -5.43 -1.61
C ILE A 202 -14.83 -6.31 -0.35
N LEU A 203 -14.16 -5.94 0.74
CA LEU A 203 -14.13 -6.72 1.98
C LEU A 203 -15.47 -6.77 2.72
N VAL A 204 -16.45 -5.95 2.32
CA VAL A 204 -17.83 -5.99 2.84
C VAL A 204 -18.71 -7.06 2.18
N VAL A 205 -18.22 -7.75 1.13
CA VAL A 205 -18.97 -8.81 0.42
C VAL A 205 -19.51 -9.90 1.36
N PRO A 206 -18.74 -10.41 2.34
CA PRO A 206 -19.28 -11.34 3.33
C PRO A 206 -20.44 -10.79 4.16
N ALA A 207 -20.37 -9.54 4.60
CA ALA A 207 -21.47 -8.89 5.31
C ALA A 207 -22.73 -8.79 4.43
N ILE A 208 -22.58 -8.47 3.14
CA ILE A 208 -23.68 -8.43 2.16
C ILE A 208 -24.31 -9.82 1.98
N GLY A 209 -23.51 -10.87 1.82
CA GLY A 209 -23.99 -12.24 1.67
C GLY A 209 -24.87 -12.68 2.85
N TYR A 210 -24.43 -12.39 4.08
CA TYR A 210 -25.21 -12.70 5.28
C TYR A 210 -26.44 -11.81 5.46
N MET A 211 -26.38 -10.53 5.10
CA MET A 211 -27.56 -9.67 5.10
C MET A 211 -28.64 -10.20 4.15
N ILE A 212 -28.24 -10.62 2.94
CA ILE A 212 -29.15 -11.25 1.97
C ILE A 212 -29.73 -12.54 2.55
N TYR A 213 -28.89 -13.39 3.15
CA TYR A 213 -29.32 -14.64 3.75
C TYR A 213 -30.38 -14.40 4.85
N PHE A 214 -30.10 -13.51 5.79
CA PHE A 214 -31.02 -13.24 6.90
C PHE A 214 -32.32 -12.53 6.49
N ARG A 215 -32.33 -11.80 5.38
CA ARG A 215 -33.53 -11.13 4.84
C ARG A 215 -34.40 -12.07 4.02
N VAL A 216 -33.80 -12.96 3.24
CA VAL A 216 -34.53 -13.84 2.32
C VAL A 216 -35.02 -15.11 3.03
N TRP A 217 -34.21 -15.68 3.92
CA TRP A 217 -34.56 -16.90 4.66
C TRP A 217 -34.98 -16.57 6.10
N LYS A 218 -36.21 -16.96 6.46
CA LYS A 218 -36.81 -16.66 7.78
C LYS A 218 -36.08 -17.36 8.92
N ASP A 219 -35.86 -18.66 8.75
CA ASP A 219 -35.21 -19.53 9.73
C ASP A 219 -33.75 -19.73 9.35
N ALA A 220 -32.84 -19.18 10.16
CA ALA A 220 -31.41 -19.36 9.97
C ALA A 220 -30.98 -20.66 10.66
N ASP A 221 -30.51 -21.64 9.90
CA ASP A 221 -29.91 -22.86 10.41
C ASP A 221 -28.38 -22.87 10.25
N ILE A 222 -27.70 -23.79 10.94
CA ILE A 222 -26.23 -23.90 10.92
C ILE A 222 -25.74 -24.19 9.49
N LYS A 223 -26.47 -25.03 8.74
CA LYS A 223 -26.09 -25.39 7.36
C LYS A 223 -26.11 -24.18 6.44
N GLY A 224 -27.18 -23.38 6.48
CA GLY A 224 -27.30 -22.16 5.68
C GLY A 224 -26.31 -21.08 6.12
N ILE A 225 -26.01 -20.96 7.42
CA ILE A 225 -24.95 -20.06 7.91
C ILE A 225 -23.58 -20.47 7.33
N LEU A 226 -23.20 -21.75 7.41
CA LEU A 226 -21.92 -22.23 6.88
C LEU A 226 -21.83 -22.08 5.35
N LEU A 227 -22.89 -22.47 4.64
CA LEU A 227 -22.95 -22.37 3.18
C LEU A 227 -22.87 -20.91 2.71
N THR A 228 -23.56 -19.99 3.39
CA THR A 228 -23.48 -18.55 3.10
C THR A 228 -22.06 -18.02 3.29
N GLY A 229 -21.37 -18.46 4.35
CA GLY A 229 -19.98 -18.09 4.58
C GLY A 229 -19.06 -18.54 3.46
N ILE A 230 -19.16 -19.82 3.06
CA ILE A 230 -18.37 -20.39 1.95
C ILE A 230 -18.65 -19.64 0.64
N ILE A 231 -19.92 -19.45 0.28
CA ILE A 231 -20.31 -18.74 -0.94
C ILE A 231 -19.79 -17.30 -0.92
N SER A 232 -19.85 -16.62 0.23
CA SER A 232 -19.42 -15.23 0.33
C SER A 232 -17.90 -15.07 0.20
N VAL A 233 -17.12 -15.93 0.86
CA VAL A 233 -15.65 -15.96 0.72
C VAL A 233 -15.25 -16.34 -0.70
N PHE A 234 -15.95 -17.32 -1.30
CA PHE A 234 -15.75 -17.66 -2.71
C PHE A 234 -16.07 -16.48 -3.63
N THR A 235 -17.15 -15.74 -3.38
CA THR A 235 -17.54 -14.57 -4.17
C THR A 235 -16.50 -13.46 -4.06
N LEU A 236 -15.99 -13.20 -2.85
CA LEU A 236 -14.90 -12.26 -2.62
C LEU A 236 -13.65 -12.66 -3.41
N GLY A 237 -13.20 -13.92 -3.29
CA GLY A 237 -12.05 -14.43 -4.04
C GLY A 237 -12.27 -14.44 -5.56
N PHE A 238 -13.50 -14.72 -6.01
CA PHE A 238 -13.86 -14.66 -7.43
C PHE A 238 -13.77 -13.24 -7.99
N ILE A 239 -14.27 -12.23 -7.26
CA ILE A 239 -14.11 -10.82 -7.66
C ILE A 239 -12.62 -10.46 -7.67
N GLN A 240 -11.90 -10.79 -6.61
CA GLN A 240 -10.49 -10.42 -6.44
C GLN A 240 -9.56 -11.03 -7.48
N GLU A 241 -9.71 -12.33 -7.80
CA GLU A 241 -8.77 -13.07 -8.65
C GLU A 241 -9.32 -13.31 -10.06
N ALA A 242 -10.60 -13.69 -10.20
CA ALA A 242 -11.15 -14.04 -11.51
C ALA A 242 -11.61 -12.80 -12.30
N ILE A 243 -12.17 -11.80 -11.62
CA ILE A 243 -12.64 -10.59 -12.31
C ILE A 243 -11.51 -9.59 -12.53
N ILE A 244 -10.77 -9.20 -11.50
CA ILE A 244 -9.79 -8.11 -11.60
C ILE A 244 -8.60 -8.50 -12.50
N PRO A 245 -7.68 -9.40 -12.10
CA PRO A 245 -6.59 -9.82 -12.98
C PRO A 245 -7.05 -10.87 -13.99
N GLY A 246 -8.02 -11.73 -13.67
CA GLY A 246 -8.44 -12.82 -14.55
C GLY A 246 -9.07 -12.39 -15.89
N THR A 247 -9.88 -11.32 -15.90
CA THR A 247 -10.45 -10.81 -17.17
C THR A 247 -9.36 -10.22 -18.08
N ILE A 248 -8.40 -9.51 -17.50
CA ILE A 248 -7.26 -8.94 -18.23
C ILE A 248 -6.30 -10.03 -18.70
N SER A 249 -6.07 -11.08 -17.88
CA SER A 249 -5.30 -12.25 -18.28
C SER A 249 -5.90 -12.95 -19.49
N LEU A 250 -7.23 -13.14 -19.53
CA LEU A 250 -7.90 -13.75 -20.68
C LEU A 250 -7.76 -12.87 -21.92
N ALA A 251 -7.99 -11.56 -21.79
CA ALA A 251 -7.80 -10.60 -22.88
C ALA A 251 -6.36 -10.66 -23.43
N SER A 252 -5.36 -10.68 -22.53
CA SER A 252 -3.94 -10.82 -22.88
C SER A 252 -3.65 -12.13 -23.61
N THR A 253 -4.24 -13.25 -23.21
CA THR A 253 -4.05 -14.54 -23.90
C THR A 253 -4.63 -14.51 -25.32
N PHE A 254 -5.84 -13.96 -25.50
CA PHE A 254 -6.42 -13.79 -26.84
C PHE A 254 -5.56 -12.86 -27.70
N GLU A 255 -5.08 -11.76 -27.13
CA GLU A 255 -4.22 -10.80 -27.80
C GLU A 255 -2.93 -11.44 -28.33
N VAL A 256 -2.16 -12.09 -27.45
CA VAL A 256 -0.92 -12.76 -27.82
C VAL A 256 -1.17 -13.87 -28.85
N ALA A 257 -2.22 -14.69 -28.66
CA ALA A 257 -2.52 -15.77 -29.60
C ALA A 257 -2.93 -15.26 -30.99
N PHE A 258 -3.71 -14.17 -31.08
CA PHE A 258 -4.18 -13.63 -32.36
C PHE A 258 -3.03 -12.97 -33.13
N VAL A 259 -2.17 -12.23 -32.44
CA VAL A 259 -1.00 -11.60 -33.08
C VAL A 259 0.02 -12.66 -33.45
N ASN A 260 0.53 -13.42 -32.48
CA ASN A 260 1.68 -14.31 -32.70
C ASN A 260 1.33 -15.57 -33.53
N ASN A 261 0.13 -16.14 -33.40
CA ASN A 261 -0.21 -17.40 -34.07
C ASN A 261 -1.06 -17.21 -35.33
N LEU A 262 -1.88 -16.16 -35.39
CA LEU A 262 -2.77 -15.90 -36.53
C LEU A 262 -2.28 -14.76 -37.44
N GLY A 263 -1.23 -14.03 -37.05
CA GLY A 263 -0.69 -12.89 -37.80
C GLY A 263 -1.66 -11.72 -37.91
N LEU A 264 -2.60 -11.60 -36.97
CA LEU A 264 -3.57 -10.49 -36.97
C LEU A 264 -2.94 -9.21 -36.42
N PRO A 265 -3.49 -8.02 -36.78
CA PRO A 265 -3.01 -6.76 -36.21
C PRO A 265 -3.14 -6.71 -34.69
N PHE A 266 -2.28 -5.93 -34.04
CA PHE A 266 -2.38 -5.62 -32.61
C PHE A 266 -3.79 -5.11 -32.23
N PHE A 267 -4.20 -5.43 -31.01
CA PHE A 267 -5.51 -5.22 -30.41
C PHE A 267 -6.64 -6.10 -30.99
N ALA A 268 -6.40 -6.92 -32.01
CA ALA A 268 -7.44 -7.78 -32.59
C ALA A 268 -7.99 -8.80 -31.58
N GLY A 269 -7.12 -9.47 -30.83
CA GLY A 269 -7.52 -10.45 -29.81
C GLY A 269 -8.23 -9.78 -28.62
N THR A 270 -7.72 -8.62 -28.20
CA THR A 270 -8.34 -7.76 -27.19
C THR A 270 -9.77 -7.36 -27.56
N ILE A 271 -9.95 -6.80 -28.76
CA ILE A 271 -11.27 -6.35 -29.24
C ILE A 271 -12.22 -7.54 -29.34
N PHE A 272 -11.76 -8.66 -29.91
CA PHE A 272 -12.54 -9.88 -30.00
C PHE A 272 -13.01 -10.36 -28.62
N PHE A 273 -12.11 -10.40 -27.63
CA PHE A 273 -12.44 -10.81 -26.26
C PHE A 273 -13.52 -9.92 -25.64
N PHE A 274 -13.39 -8.58 -25.74
CA PHE A 274 -14.40 -7.69 -25.16
C PHE A 274 -15.74 -7.75 -25.88
N VAL A 275 -15.76 -7.89 -27.21
CA VAL A 275 -17.01 -8.11 -27.96
C VAL A 275 -17.66 -9.43 -27.52
N LEU A 276 -16.89 -10.49 -27.36
CA LEU A 276 -17.36 -11.78 -26.87
C LEU A 276 -17.90 -11.67 -25.44
N LEU A 277 -17.20 -10.98 -24.55
CA LEU A 277 -17.61 -10.75 -23.16
C LEU A 277 -18.92 -9.97 -23.08
N VAL A 278 -19.05 -8.89 -23.85
CA VAL A 278 -20.29 -8.10 -23.93
C VAL A 278 -21.43 -8.93 -24.51
N ALA A 279 -21.18 -9.69 -25.58
CA ALA A 279 -22.19 -10.57 -26.18
C ALA A 279 -22.63 -11.67 -25.19
N ALA A 280 -21.70 -12.28 -24.46
CA ALA A 280 -21.97 -13.29 -23.44
C ALA A 280 -22.78 -12.71 -22.27
N CYS A 281 -22.41 -11.52 -21.79
CA CYS A 281 -23.17 -10.81 -20.74
C CYS A 281 -24.58 -10.46 -21.21
N PHE A 282 -24.73 -9.90 -22.42
CA PHE A 282 -26.02 -9.56 -23.01
C PHE A 282 -26.90 -10.80 -23.19
N TYR A 283 -26.33 -11.89 -23.73
CA TYR A 283 -27.03 -13.16 -23.86
C TYR A 283 -27.45 -13.71 -22.50
N GLY A 284 -26.56 -13.71 -21.51
CA GLY A 284 -26.85 -14.18 -20.15
C GLY A 284 -27.99 -13.41 -19.49
N VAL A 285 -27.99 -12.08 -19.57
CA VAL A 285 -29.09 -11.23 -19.08
C VAL A 285 -30.39 -11.54 -19.81
N ARG A 286 -30.37 -11.62 -21.15
CA ARG A 286 -31.56 -11.90 -21.97
C ARG A 286 -32.12 -13.29 -21.69
N PHE A 287 -31.26 -14.30 -21.57
CA PHE A 287 -31.62 -15.67 -21.23
C PHE A 287 -32.26 -15.75 -19.84
N ALA A 288 -31.64 -15.13 -18.84
CA ALA A 288 -32.17 -15.09 -17.47
C ALA A 288 -33.55 -14.42 -17.42
N ARG A 289 -33.72 -13.30 -18.15
CA ARG A 289 -35.01 -12.61 -18.26
C ARG A 289 -36.07 -13.46 -18.97
N LYS A 290 -35.74 -14.08 -20.11
CA LYS A 290 -36.66 -14.92 -20.88
C LYS A 290 -37.10 -16.17 -20.11
N THR A 291 -36.23 -16.74 -19.29
CA THR A 291 -36.50 -17.95 -18.49
C THR A 291 -37.07 -17.66 -17.10
N GLY A 292 -37.27 -16.39 -16.73
CA GLY A 292 -37.79 -16.01 -15.41
C GLY A 292 -36.85 -16.29 -14.24
N LYS A 293 -35.55 -16.53 -14.50
CA LYS A 293 -34.56 -16.86 -13.46
C LYS A 293 -34.03 -15.58 -12.80
N THR A 294 -34.74 -15.08 -11.79
CA THR A 294 -34.45 -13.81 -11.12
C THR A 294 -33.05 -13.72 -10.50
N ILE A 295 -32.56 -14.78 -9.84
CA ILE A 295 -31.22 -14.79 -9.24
C ILE A 295 -30.15 -14.64 -10.33
N LEU A 296 -30.26 -15.43 -11.41
CA LEU A 296 -29.33 -15.33 -12.53
C LEU A 296 -29.40 -13.95 -13.20
N TYR A 297 -30.60 -13.39 -13.34
CA TYR A 297 -30.77 -12.04 -13.91
C TYR A 297 -30.04 -10.99 -13.07
N ASN A 298 -30.26 -10.99 -11.76
CA ASN A 298 -29.59 -10.04 -10.85
C ASN A 298 -28.07 -10.26 -10.82
N ALA A 299 -27.60 -11.51 -10.82
CA ALA A 299 -26.17 -11.82 -10.84
C ALA A 299 -25.50 -11.34 -12.14
N MET A 300 -26.11 -11.61 -13.30
CA MET A 300 -25.59 -11.15 -14.59
C MET A 300 -25.65 -9.63 -14.74
N MET A 301 -26.73 -8.99 -14.29
CA MET A 301 -26.82 -7.53 -14.25
C MET A 301 -25.79 -6.92 -13.30
N GLY A 302 -25.58 -7.53 -12.14
CA GLY A 302 -24.54 -7.16 -11.19
C GLY A 302 -23.16 -7.26 -11.81
N LEU A 303 -22.84 -8.37 -12.50
CA LEU A 303 -21.58 -8.54 -13.21
C LEU A 303 -21.38 -7.45 -14.28
N VAL A 304 -22.40 -7.14 -15.08
CA VAL A 304 -22.33 -6.07 -16.08
C VAL A 304 -21.98 -4.73 -15.43
N PHE A 305 -22.68 -4.35 -14.36
CA PHE A 305 -22.44 -3.09 -13.68
C PHE A 305 -21.09 -3.04 -12.95
N LEU A 306 -20.64 -4.17 -12.39
CA LEU A 306 -19.30 -4.28 -11.82
C LEU A 306 -18.24 -4.03 -12.90
N LEU A 307 -18.36 -4.66 -14.08
CA LEU A 307 -17.44 -4.48 -15.20
C LEU A 307 -17.46 -3.03 -15.73
N ILE A 308 -18.62 -2.38 -15.76
CA ILE A 308 -18.73 -0.95 -16.12
C ILE A 308 -17.94 -0.09 -15.12
N GLY A 309 -18.08 -0.33 -13.81
CA GLY A 309 -17.31 0.40 -12.79
C GLY A 309 -15.80 0.14 -12.91
N TYR A 310 -15.42 -1.12 -13.16
CA TYR A 310 -14.03 -1.53 -13.38
C TYR A 310 -13.41 -0.90 -14.64
N GLY A 311 -14.23 -0.47 -15.60
CA GLY A 311 -13.77 0.18 -16.83
C GLY A 311 -12.94 1.46 -16.65
N SER A 312 -12.88 2.04 -15.45
CA SER A 312 -11.98 3.17 -15.13
C SER A 312 -10.50 2.87 -15.41
N PHE A 313 -10.07 1.60 -15.35
CA PHE A 313 -8.71 1.17 -15.69
C PHE A 313 -8.30 1.40 -17.15
N ALA A 314 -9.26 1.62 -18.06
CA ALA A 314 -8.92 2.02 -19.42
C ALA A 314 -8.09 3.33 -19.46
N VAL A 315 -8.26 4.21 -18.46
CA VAL A 315 -7.49 5.45 -18.35
C VAL A 315 -5.99 5.17 -18.22
N ILE A 316 -5.59 4.16 -17.45
CA ILE A 316 -4.17 3.80 -17.26
C ILE A 316 -3.52 3.48 -18.61
N VAL A 317 -4.14 2.60 -19.39
CA VAL A 317 -3.63 2.21 -20.72
C VAL A 317 -3.58 3.40 -21.67
N ILE A 318 -4.64 4.21 -21.71
CA ILE A 318 -4.71 5.39 -22.60
C ILE A 318 -3.62 6.41 -22.26
N ARG A 319 -3.33 6.61 -20.96
CA ARG A 319 -2.36 7.61 -20.50
C ARG A 319 -0.93 7.13 -20.63
N SER A 320 -0.65 5.85 -20.37
CA SER A 320 0.66 5.25 -20.63
C SER A 320 1.03 5.32 -22.13
N ASN A 321 0.10 5.08 -23.06
CA ASN A 321 0.37 5.28 -24.49
C ASN A 321 0.78 6.73 -24.86
N ALA A 322 0.44 7.71 -24.04
CA ALA A 322 0.87 9.10 -24.25
C ALA A 322 2.31 9.36 -23.76
N ASN A 323 2.97 8.36 -23.15
CA ASN A 323 4.31 8.41 -22.58
C ASN A 323 4.46 9.60 -21.62
N THR A 324 3.63 9.61 -20.58
CA THR A 324 3.63 10.71 -19.60
C THR A 324 4.95 10.79 -18.83
N PRO A 325 5.32 11.97 -18.29
CA PRO A 325 6.55 12.14 -17.51
C PRO A 325 6.66 11.23 -16.28
N LEU A 326 5.53 10.93 -15.64
CA LEU A 326 5.35 9.80 -14.74
C LEU A 326 4.57 8.70 -15.47
N ASP A 327 5.17 7.52 -15.65
CA ASP A 327 4.56 6.41 -16.37
C ASP A 327 5.03 5.08 -15.80
N GLU A 328 4.65 4.81 -14.55
CA GLU A 328 5.16 3.67 -13.82
C GLU A 328 4.77 2.35 -14.50
N ASN A 329 5.78 1.49 -14.71
CA ASN A 329 5.66 0.16 -15.31
C ASN A 329 5.17 0.11 -16.78
N ASP A 330 4.94 1.25 -17.43
CA ASP A 330 4.59 1.37 -18.86
C ASP A 330 3.43 0.44 -19.34
N PRO A 331 2.23 0.49 -18.71
CA PRO A 331 1.09 -0.37 -19.05
C PRO A 331 0.37 0.05 -20.37
N GLU A 332 1.09 0.17 -21.49
CA GLU A 332 0.55 0.65 -22.78
C GLU A 332 -0.50 -0.28 -23.43
N ASN A 333 -0.66 -1.51 -22.96
CA ASN A 333 -1.63 -2.45 -23.54
C ASN A 333 -2.11 -3.46 -22.49
N LEU A 334 -3.07 -4.31 -22.85
CA LEU A 334 -3.65 -5.25 -21.87
C LEU A 334 -2.68 -6.33 -21.41
N VAL A 335 -1.63 -6.61 -22.18
CA VAL A 335 -0.60 -7.56 -21.81
C VAL A 335 0.28 -6.98 -20.70
N THR A 336 0.75 -5.74 -20.86
CA THR A 336 1.54 -5.06 -19.82
C THR A 336 0.67 -4.61 -18.63
N LEU A 337 -0.60 -4.25 -18.85
CA LEU A 337 -1.57 -3.98 -17.78
C LEU A 337 -1.83 -5.21 -16.90
N HIS A 338 -1.76 -6.43 -17.45
CA HIS A 338 -1.91 -7.65 -16.67
C HIS A 338 -0.82 -7.76 -15.59
N SER A 339 0.44 -7.57 -15.98
CA SER A 339 1.57 -7.58 -15.04
C SER A 339 1.50 -6.41 -14.04
N TYR A 340 1.06 -5.24 -14.51
CA TYR A 340 0.79 -4.07 -13.66
C TYR A 340 -0.21 -4.39 -12.54
N LEU A 341 -1.39 -4.92 -12.89
CA LEU A 341 -2.44 -5.28 -11.93
C LEU A 341 -2.02 -6.40 -10.97
N LYS A 342 -1.26 -7.38 -11.47
CA LYS A 342 -0.73 -8.48 -10.65
C LYS A 342 0.39 -8.09 -9.73
N ARG A 343 0.96 -6.88 -9.87
CA ARG A 343 2.01 -6.39 -8.98
C ARG A 343 3.22 -7.32 -8.99
N GLU A 344 3.54 -7.91 -10.14
CA GLU A 344 4.55 -8.99 -10.26
C GLU A 344 5.94 -8.57 -9.76
N GLN A 345 6.26 -7.28 -9.83
CA GLN A 345 7.51 -6.70 -9.31
C GLN A 345 7.68 -6.80 -7.79
N TYR A 346 6.59 -6.93 -7.03
CA TYR A 346 6.62 -6.93 -5.56
C TYR A 346 6.72 -8.34 -4.96
N GLY A 347 6.66 -9.40 -5.78
CA GLY A 347 6.66 -10.78 -5.32
C GLY A 347 5.33 -11.21 -4.66
N SER A 348 5.36 -12.32 -3.91
CA SER A 348 4.16 -12.87 -3.24
C SER A 348 4.45 -13.33 -1.81
N ALA A 349 3.41 -13.32 -0.98
CA ALA A 349 3.44 -13.86 0.38
C ALA A 349 2.56 -15.12 0.45
N PRO A 350 3.01 -16.20 1.12
CA PRO A 350 2.19 -17.38 1.28
C PRO A 350 1.06 -17.12 2.29
N ILE A 351 -0.16 -17.56 1.97
CA ILE A 351 -1.35 -17.37 2.83
C ILE A 351 -1.72 -18.67 3.56
N LEU A 352 -2.09 -19.73 2.84
CA LEU A 352 -2.57 -20.98 3.44
C LEU A 352 -1.49 -22.03 3.64
N PHE A 353 -0.54 -22.12 2.71
CA PHE A 353 0.56 -23.09 2.77
C PHE A 353 1.83 -22.45 2.22
N GLY A 354 2.98 -22.76 2.82
CA GLY A 354 4.26 -22.19 2.39
C GLY A 354 5.39 -22.47 3.37
N ASN A 355 6.56 -21.89 3.08
CA ASN A 355 7.82 -22.15 3.76
C ASN A 355 7.97 -21.41 5.10
N TYR A 356 8.94 -21.84 5.89
CA TYR A 356 9.56 -21.06 6.96
C TYR A 356 10.72 -20.23 6.39
N TRP A 357 11.19 -19.22 7.12
CA TRP A 357 12.32 -18.38 6.69
C TRP A 357 13.61 -19.19 6.45
N ASN A 358 13.80 -20.29 7.18
CA ASN A 358 14.96 -21.17 7.05
C ASN A 358 14.63 -22.51 6.39
N SER A 359 13.53 -22.64 5.66
CA SER A 359 13.26 -23.87 4.91
C SER A 359 14.30 -24.11 3.81
N LEU A 360 14.67 -25.37 3.62
CA LEU A 360 15.40 -25.84 2.45
C LEU A 360 14.53 -25.69 1.19
N LYS A 361 15.15 -25.22 0.11
CA LYS A 361 14.51 -25.24 -1.21
C LYS A 361 14.50 -26.67 -1.75
N ASN A 362 13.54 -26.98 -2.63
CA ASN A 362 13.55 -28.25 -3.34
C ASN A 362 14.84 -28.36 -4.17
N GLY A 363 15.53 -29.49 -4.05
CA GLY A 363 16.84 -29.71 -4.67
C GLY A 363 18.01 -29.03 -3.94
N GLU A 364 17.82 -28.48 -2.73
CA GLU A 364 18.94 -28.16 -1.83
C GLU A 364 19.23 -29.35 -0.90
N GLU A 365 20.51 -29.72 -0.79
CA GLU A 365 21.01 -30.71 0.17
C GLU A 365 21.92 -30.04 1.20
N MET A 366 21.85 -30.51 2.44
CA MET A 366 22.75 -30.02 3.49
C MET A 366 24.09 -30.74 3.43
N THR A 367 25.16 -29.96 3.23
CA THR A 367 26.55 -30.44 3.23
C THR A 367 27.31 -29.86 4.44
N GLU A 368 28.53 -30.33 4.68
CA GLU A 368 29.42 -29.78 5.72
C GLU A 368 29.71 -28.28 5.52
N ASN A 369 29.62 -27.77 4.28
CA ASN A 369 29.83 -26.37 3.93
C ASN A 369 28.54 -25.54 3.89
N GLY A 370 27.40 -26.11 4.32
CA GLY A 370 26.08 -25.48 4.27
C GLY A 370 25.18 -26.01 3.14
N PRO A 371 24.03 -25.35 2.87
CA PRO A 371 23.08 -25.82 1.87
C PRO A 371 23.63 -25.65 0.45
N GLN A 372 23.66 -26.72 -0.33
CA GLN A 372 24.08 -26.72 -1.72
C GLN A 372 22.91 -27.09 -2.63
N LEU A 373 22.64 -26.26 -3.64
CA LEU A 373 21.62 -26.53 -4.65
C LEU A 373 22.15 -27.55 -5.66
N THR A 374 21.53 -28.73 -5.71
CA THR A 374 21.87 -29.85 -6.61
C THR A 374 20.97 -29.90 -7.85
N SER A 375 19.71 -29.47 -7.73
CA SER A 375 18.78 -29.36 -8.85
C SER A 375 17.73 -28.25 -8.61
N ARG A 376 17.11 -27.75 -9.69
CA ARG A 376 15.92 -26.87 -9.63
C ARG A 376 14.64 -27.61 -10.01
N ASP A 377 14.68 -28.94 -10.11
CA ASP A 377 13.51 -29.74 -10.41
C ASP A 377 12.41 -29.53 -9.37
N GLY A 378 11.19 -29.26 -9.85
CA GLY A 378 10.03 -28.96 -8.99
C GLY A 378 9.92 -27.50 -8.55
N TRP A 379 10.82 -26.61 -8.96
CA TRP A 379 10.61 -25.16 -8.86
C TRP A 379 9.46 -24.73 -9.77
N LYS A 380 8.77 -23.64 -9.41
CA LYS A 380 7.68 -23.11 -10.21
C LYS A 380 8.21 -22.19 -11.30
N ASP A 381 7.45 -22.10 -12.40
CA ASP A 381 7.73 -21.16 -13.47
C ASP A 381 7.22 -19.77 -13.12
N LEU A 382 7.91 -18.73 -13.60
CA LEU A 382 7.34 -17.39 -13.65
C LEU A 382 6.18 -17.34 -14.67
N SER A 383 5.31 -16.35 -14.55
CA SER A 383 4.35 -16.05 -15.62
C SER A 383 5.12 -15.56 -16.85
N PRO A 384 4.71 -15.93 -18.08
CA PRO A 384 5.36 -15.39 -19.27
C PRO A 384 5.14 -13.89 -19.35
N TYR A 385 6.24 -13.15 -19.55
CA TYR A 385 6.22 -11.68 -19.62
C TYR A 385 6.39 -11.27 -21.08
N TYR A 386 5.32 -10.72 -21.64
CA TYR A 386 5.24 -10.40 -23.07
C TYR A 386 5.32 -8.90 -23.30
N LEU A 387 6.10 -8.52 -24.31
CA LEU A 387 6.30 -7.14 -24.72
C LEU A 387 6.11 -7.02 -26.23
N ARG A 388 5.44 -5.97 -26.70
CA ARG A 388 5.35 -5.67 -28.13
C ARG A 388 6.74 -5.26 -28.65
N ARG A 389 7.31 -6.00 -29.59
CA ARG A 389 8.67 -5.79 -30.10
C ARG A 389 8.80 -6.14 -31.59
N PHE A 390 9.78 -5.54 -32.24
CA PHE A 390 10.32 -5.95 -33.53
C PHE A 390 11.38 -7.03 -33.29
N VAL A 391 11.04 -8.28 -33.61
CA VAL A 391 11.87 -9.46 -33.39
C VAL A 391 12.57 -9.84 -34.68
N VAL A 392 13.89 -9.99 -34.61
CA VAL A 392 14.71 -10.51 -35.70
C VAL A 392 14.70 -12.03 -35.62
N ILE A 393 14.29 -12.67 -36.71
CA ILE A 393 14.18 -14.11 -36.86
C ILE A 393 15.19 -14.58 -37.92
N GLU A 394 16.03 -15.54 -37.54
CA GLU A 394 16.97 -16.20 -38.44
C GLU A 394 16.83 -17.72 -38.30
N ASN A 395 16.67 -18.44 -39.41
CA ASN A 395 16.50 -19.90 -39.43
C ASN A 395 15.40 -20.39 -38.46
N ASP A 396 14.24 -19.72 -38.47
CA ASP A 396 13.09 -20.00 -37.59
C ASP A 396 13.36 -19.83 -36.08
N ALA A 397 14.48 -19.21 -35.71
CA ALA A 397 14.81 -18.88 -34.32
C ALA A 397 14.73 -17.37 -34.07
N GLU A 398 14.12 -16.99 -32.94
CA GLU A 398 14.15 -15.61 -32.45
C GLU A 398 15.54 -15.28 -31.93
N VAL A 399 16.24 -14.37 -32.61
CA VAL A 399 17.62 -14.03 -32.29
C VAL A 399 17.68 -12.81 -31.37
N LYS A 400 16.85 -11.80 -31.65
CA LYS A 400 16.91 -10.53 -30.93
C LYS A 400 15.63 -9.71 -31.06
N ALA A 401 15.27 -8.95 -30.03
CA ALA A 401 14.08 -8.09 -30.01
C ALA A 401 14.43 -6.60 -29.82
N PHE A 402 13.67 -5.71 -30.44
CA PHE A 402 13.87 -4.25 -30.42
C PHE A 402 12.55 -3.50 -30.25
N THR A 403 12.58 -2.35 -29.59
CA THR A 403 11.39 -1.47 -29.47
C THR A 403 11.10 -0.71 -30.76
N LYS A 404 12.13 -0.40 -31.56
CA LYS A 404 12.00 0.34 -32.82
C LYS A 404 12.44 -0.51 -34.00
N GLU A 405 11.64 -0.49 -35.06
CA GLU A 405 11.93 -1.22 -36.30
C GLU A 405 13.28 -0.81 -36.90
N LYS A 406 13.60 0.49 -36.88
CA LYS A 406 14.86 1.02 -37.42
C LYS A 406 16.08 0.38 -36.76
N ASP A 407 16.03 0.18 -35.44
CA ASP A 407 17.14 -0.39 -34.68
C ASP A 407 17.32 -1.88 -35.01
N ALA A 408 16.20 -2.61 -35.20
CA ALA A 408 16.22 -3.98 -35.72
C ALA A 408 16.82 -4.05 -37.12
N GLN A 409 16.41 -3.15 -38.03
CA GLN A 409 16.95 -3.07 -39.39
C GLN A 409 18.44 -2.76 -39.42
N GLU A 410 18.91 -1.85 -38.56
CA GLU A 410 20.33 -1.52 -38.44
C GLU A 410 21.13 -2.70 -37.89
N TRP A 411 20.60 -3.41 -36.89
CA TRP A 411 21.21 -4.62 -36.36
C TRP A 411 21.32 -5.72 -37.42
N VAL A 412 20.25 -5.99 -38.18
CA VAL A 412 20.27 -6.97 -39.27
C VAL A 412 21.32 -6.60 -40.32
N LYS A 413 21.43 -5.32 -40.70
CA LYS A 413 22.47 -4.85 -41.64
C LYS A 413 23.89 -5.07 -41.11
N GLN A 414 24.11 -4.87 -39.82
CA GLN A 414 25.42 -5.08 -39.19
C GLN A 414 25.78 -6.57 -39.02
N ASN A 415 24.80 -7.47 -38.99
CA ASN A 415 24.99 -8.90 -38.72
C ASN A 415 24.75 -9.80 -39.95
N GLY A 416 24.97 -9.29 -41.16
CA GLY A 416 24.97 -10.10 -42.39
C GLY A 416 23.67 -10.06 -43.21
N GLY A 417 22.66 -9.30 -42.80
CA GLY A 417 21.52 -8.88 -43.64
C GLY A 417 20.45 -9.93 -43.92
N GLY A 418 20.56 -11.15 -43.37
CA GLY A 418 19.67 -12.28 -43.68
C GLY A 418 18.45 -12.46 -42.77
N GLY A 419 18.34 -11.71 -41.67
CA GLY A 419 17.24 -11.84 -40.71
C GLY A 419 15.94 -11.17 -41.17
N MET A 420 14.82 -11.87 -40.96
CA MET A 420 13.47 -11.30 -41.12
C MET A 420 13.11 -10.52 -39.85
N ILE A 421 12.43 -9.39 -40.00
CA ILE A 421 11.92 -8.62 -38.85
C ILE A 421 10.40 -8.81 -38.79
N GLU A 422 9.91 -9.30 -37.67
CA GLU A 422 8.49 -9.47 -37.39
C GLU A 422 8.10 -8.63 -36.16
N GLU A 423 7.03 -7.85 -36.25
CA GLU A 423 6.49 -7.14 -35.10
C GLU A 423 5.48 -8.05 -34.38
N LYS A 424 5.77 -8.43 -33.14
CA LYS A 424 4.94 -9.38 -32.36
C LYS A 424 5.07 -9.19 -30.85
N TYR A 425 4.35 -9.99 -30.06
CA TYR A 425 4.57 -10.08 -28.61
C TYR A 425 5.72 -11.03 -28.29
N TYR A 426 6.87 -10.47 -27.92
CA TYR A 426 8.08 -11.19 -27.52
C TYR A 426 8.04 -11.56 -26.04
N GLU A 427 8.33 -12.82 -25.70
CA GLU A 427 8.44 -13.31 -24.32
C GLU A 427 9.84 -12.99 -23.77
N SER A 428 10.00 -11.89 -23.03
CA SER A 428 11.34 -11.44 -22.61
C SER A 428 11.99 -12.33 -21.56
N ASN A 429 11.18 -13.02 -20.75
CA ASN A 429 11.67 -13.85 -19.66
C ASN A 429 11.81 -15.34 -20.00
N ALA A 430 11.65 -15.74 -21.26
CA ALA A 430 11.63 -17.16 -21.67
C ALA A 430 12.85 -17.95 -21.18
N SER A 431 14.04 -17.34 -21.17
CA SER A 431 15.31 -17.97 -20.77
C SER A 431 15.43 -18.23 -19.26
N ILE A 432 14.77 -17.42 -18.44
CA ILE A 432 14.84 -17.51 -16.98
C ILE A 432 13.55 -18.01 -16.35
N ARG A 433 12.46 -18.13 -17.12
CA ARG A 433 11.10 -18.42 -16.63
C ARG A 433 10.98 -19.80 -16.02
N ILE A 434 11.56 -20.80 -16.67
CA ILE A 434 11.39 -22.21 -16.29
C ILE A 434 12.18 -22.51 -15.00
N GLY A 435 11.50 -23.04 -13.99
CA GLY A 435 12.12 -23.38 -12.70
C GLY A 435 12.74 -22.18 -11.97
N ALA A 436 12.14 -21.00 -12.11
CA ALA A 436 12.65 -19.73 -11.58
C ALA A 436 12.28 -19.47 -10.11
N VAL A 437 11.07 -19.88 -9.73
CA VAL A 437 10.48 -19.58 -8.43
C VAL A 437 10.72 -20.76 -7.51
N ALA A 438 11.58 -20.54 -6.51
CA ALA A 438 11.92 -21.55 -5.53
C ALA A 438 10.67 -22.14 -4.88
N THR A 439 10.57 -23.47 -4.92
CA THR A 439 9.67 -24.24 -4.06
C THR A 439 10.48 -24.82 -2.91
N TYR A 440 9.81 -25.22 -1.85
CA TYR A 440 10.45 -25.61 -0.60
C TYR A 440 10.06 -27.05 -0.25
N SER A 441 11.03 -27.84 0.21
CA SER A 441 10.81 -29.20 0.69
C SER A 441 10.19 -29.21 2.07
N GLN A 442 10.43 -28.14 2.84
CA GLN A 442 9.91 -27.91 4.17
C GLN A 442 8.85 -26.80 4.13
N ALA A 443 7.63 -27.10 4.56
CA ALA A 443 6.51 -26.17 4.53
C ALA A 443 5.58 -26.39 5.73
N THR A 444 4.70 -25.42 5.95
CA THR A 444 3.70 -25.45 7.02
C THR A 444 2.36 -24.94 6.54
N PHE A 445 1.31 -25.33 7.26
CA PHE A 445 0.00 -24.71 7.13
C PHE A 445 0.02 -23.35 7.83
N PHE A 446 -0.60 -22.35 7.21
CA PHE A 446 -0.68 -20.99 7.72
C PHE A 446 0.69 -20.36 8.05
N PRO A 447 1.62 -20.28 7.08
CA PRO A 447 2.98 -19.77 7.32
C PRO A 447 2.95 -18.26 7.59
N ARG A 448 3.46 -17.83 8.75
CA ARG A 448 3.58 -16.40 9.13
C ARG A 448 5.03 -15.90 9.17
N MET A 449 5.98 -16.82 9.33
CA MET A 449 7.41 -16.54 9.42
C MET A 449 8.16 -17.10 8.20
N TYR A 450 7.92 -16.50 7.03
CA TYR A 450 8.34 -17.07 5.72
C TYR A 450 9.48 -16.32 5.03
N SER A 451 9.75 -15.06 5.40
CA SER A 451 10.69 -14.21 4.68
C SER A 451 12.14 -14.57 5.01
N ALA A 452 12.87 -15.09 4.03
CA ALA A 452 14.25 -15.54 4.18
C ALA A 452 15.29 -14.46 3.81
N ASP A 453 14.94 -13.55 2.91
CA ASP A 453 15.91 -12.72 2.17
C ASP A 453 16.48 -11.54 2.97
N ASN A 454 15.95 -11.27 4.16
CA ASN A 454 16.41 -10.19 5.02
C ASN A 454 16.76 -10.71 6.43
N PRO A 455 18.02 -10.64 6.87
CA PRO A 455 18.44 -11.04 8.21
C PRO A 455 17.68 -10.33 9.34
N LEU A 456 17.27 -9.08 9.15
CA LEU A 456 16.44 -8.36 10.13
C LEU A 456 15.09 -9.04 10.29
N HIS A 457 14.48 -9.56 9.22
CA HIS A 457 13.21 -10.26 9.36
C HIS A 457 13.37 -11.52 10.22
N GLN A 458 14.45 -12.26 10.00
CA GLN A 458 14.75 -13.47 10.78
C GLN A 458 14.92 -13.13 12.26
N GLN A 459 15.66 -12.07 12.61
CA GLN A 459 15.80 -11.60 13.99
C GLN A 459 14.45 -11.22 14.60
N GLY A 460 13.61 -10.51 13.84
CA GLY A 460 12.26 -10.15 14.27
C GLY A 460 11.39 -11.38 14.51
N TYR A 461 11.40 -12.36 13.60
CA TYR A 461 10.67 -13.61 13.78
C TYR A 461 11.10 -14.32 15.06
N GLN A 462 12.40 -14.40 15.32
CA GLN A 462 12.94 -15.02 16.54
C GLN A 462 12.47 -14.30 17.80
N SER A 463 12.60 -12.97 17.84
CA SER A 463 12.19 -12.14 18.98
C SER A 463 10.69 -12.24 19.29
N TRP A 464 9.84 -12.12 18.27
CA TRP A 464 8.39 -12.09 18.44
C TRP A 464 7.78 -13.47 18.70
N SER A 465 8.36 -14.53 18.13
CA SER A 465 7.89 -15.91 18.34
C SER A 465 8.43 -16.55 19.62
N GLY A 466 9.56 -16.07 20.14
CA GLY A 466 10.31 -16.74 21.20
C GLY A 466 11.05 -17.99 20.72
N TYR A 467 11.33 -18.09 19.42
CA TYR A 467 12.13 -19.18 18.85
C TYR A 467 13.54 -19.16 19.44
N ASP A 468 13.97 -20.31 19.95
CA ASP A 468 15.32 -20.54 20.44
C ASP A 468 16.00 -21.58 19.52
N PRO A 469 17.05 -21.20 18.78
CA PRO A 469 17.75 -22.11 17.87
C PRO A 469 18.48 -23.26 18.60
N THR A 470 18.65 -23.18 19.91
CA THR A 470 19.41 -24.15 20.72
C THR A 470 18.54 -25.22 21.38
N ASP A 471 17.22 -25.06 21.34
CA ASP A 471 16.31 -26.06 21.90
C ASP A 471 16.11 -27.26 20.93
N ASP A 472 15.58 -28.36 21.47
CA ASP A 472 15.40 -29.64 20.77
C ASP A 472 13.93 -29.90 20.37
N LYS A 473 13.10 -28.85 20.25
CA LYS A 473 11.66 -28.99 19.99
C LYS A 473 11.32 -29.61 18.62
N THR A 474 12.23 -29.51 17.65
CA THR A 474 12.06 -30.12 16.32
C THR A 474 13.36 -30.76 15.86
N THR A 475 13.26 -31.93 15.23
CA THR A 475 14.41 -32.66 14.67
C THR A 475 14.77 -32.25 13.25
N GLU A 476 13.87 -31.57 12.54
CA GLU A 476 14.13 -31.06 11.20
C GLU A 476 15.05 -29.82 11.23
N ILE A 477 16.10 -29.87 10.43
CA ILE A 477 17.09 -28.80 10.29
C ILE A 477 16.80 -28.00 9.02
N GLY A 478 16.77 -26.68 9.16
CA GLY A 478 16.63 -25.73 8.09
C GLY A 478 17.96 -25.38 7.43
N ARG A 479 17.89 -24.54 6.40
CA ARG A 479 19.01 -24.12 5.55
C ARG A 479 20.10 -23.32 6.28
N ASP A 480 19.83 -22.85 7.49
CA ASP A 480 20.79 -22.13 8.34
C ASP A 480 21.50 -23.07 9.33
N GLY A 481 21.30 -24.39 9.21
CA GLY A 481 21.85 -25.38 10.12
C GLY A 481 21.16 -25.44 11.48
N LYS A 482 20.08 -24.65 11.67
CA LYS A 482 19.29 -24.60 12.89
C LYS A 482 17.98 -25.34 12.69
N ARG A 483 17.31 -25.68 13.77
CA ARG A 483 16.01 -26.35 13.72
C ARG A 483 14.94 -25.49 13.02
N LEU A 484 13.91 -26.12 12.46
CA LEU A 484 12.75 -25.39 11.97
C LEU A 484 11.92 -24.78 13.13
N PRO A 485 11.16 -23.70 12.87
CA PRO A 485 10.18 -23.19 13.82
C PRO A 485 9.02 -24.17 13.98
N THR A 486 8.52 -24.29 15.21
CA THR A 486 7.30 -25.06 15.48
C THR A 486 6.05 -24.31 14.99
N PHE A 487 4.95 -25.03 14.78
CA PHE A 487 3.66 -24.40 14.51
C PHE A 487 3.20 -23.49 15.67
N GLY A 488 3.54 -23.83 16.91
CA GLY A 488 3.26 -22.99 18.09
C GLY A 488 4.01 -21.66 18.07
N GLU A 489 5.28 -21.65 17.66
CA GLU A 489 6.07 -20.43 17.47
C GLU A 489 5.51 -19.57 16.32
N ASN A 490 5.05 -20.22 15.25
CA ASN A 490 4.35 -19.56 14.14
C ASN A 490 3.05 -18.86 14.58
N LEU A 491 2.23 -19.53 15.41
CA LEU A 491 1.05 -18.91 16.00
C LEU A 491 1.40 -17.84 17.04
N THR A 492 2.50 -18.01 17.78
CA THR A 492 2.96 -17.00 18.75
C THR A 492 3.33 -15.71 18.03
N TYR A 493 4.05 -15.80 16.91
CA TYR A 493 4.33 -14.65 16.05
C TYR A 493 3.05 -14.01 15.49
N PHE A 494 2.11 -14.82 14.99
CA PHE A 494 0.80 -14.33 14.54
C PHE A 494 0.10 -13.50 15.61
N PHE A 495 -0.03 -14.03 16.83
CA PHE A 495 -0.78 -13.36 17.88
C PHE A 495 -0.02 -12.16 18.48
N ARG A 496 1.29 -12.28 18.71
CA ARG A 496 2.08 -11.22 19.36
C ARG A 496 2.41 -10.07 18.42
N TYR A 497 2.86 -10.36 17.21
CA TYR A 497 3.22 -9.33 16.24
C TYR A 497 2.03 -8.95 15.35
N GLN A 498 1.51 -9.88 14.54
CA GLN A 498 0.55 -9.51 13.50
C GLN A 498 -0.82 -9.09 14.06
N VAL A 499 -1.33 -9.77 15.08
CA VAL A 499 -2.63 -9.44 15.69
C VAL A 499 -2.48 -8.35 16.76
N ASN A 500 -1.57 -8.53 17.71
CA ASN A 500 -1.43 -7.56 18.81
C ASN A 500 -0.70 -6.28 18.38
N TRP A 501 0.57 -6.40 17.92
CA TRP A 501 1.38 -5.23 17.55
C TRP A 501 0.89 -4.50 16.30
N MET A 502 0.47 -5.22 15.25
CA MET A 502 0.10 -4.62 13.97
C MET A 502 -1.40 -4.33 13.81
N TYR A 503 -2.28 -4.83 14.66
CA TYR A 503 -3.72 -4.54 14.57
C TYR A 503 -4.29 -3.96 15.86
N PHE A 504 -4.23 -4.70 16.99
CA PHE A 504 -4.82 -4.22 18.23
C PHE A 504 -4.17 -2.94 18.77
N ARG A 505 -2.87 -2.74 18.54
CA ARG A 505 -2.19 -1.48 18.88
C ARG A 505 -2.84 -0.28 18.19
N TYR A 506 -3.03 -0.33 16.88
CA TYR A 506 -3.70 0.73 16.11
C TYR A 506 -5.18 0.84 16.46
N PHE A 507 -5.86 -0.30 16.66
CA PHE A 507 -7.24 -0.30 17.15
C PHE A 507 -7.35 0.49 18.47
N MET A 508 -6.40 0.30 19.38
CA MET A 508 -6.37 1.02 20.65
C MET A 508 -5.95 2.49 20.51
N TRP A 509 -5.13 2.87 19.52
CA TRP A 509 -4.91 4.30 19.22
C TRP A 509 -6.23 5.04 19.01
N ASN A 510 -7.17 4.40 18.29
CA ASN A 510 -8.45 5.00 17.94
C ASN A 510 -9.46 5.04 19.11
N PHE A 511 -9.39 4.10 20.06
CA PHE A 511 -10.44 3.95 21.10
C PHE A 511 -9.95 4.02 22.56
N SER A 512 -8.64 4.18 22.77
CA SER A 512 -8.02 4.38 24.08
C SER A 512 -7.12 5.62 24.12
N GLY A 513 -6.35 5.85 23.06
CA GLY A 513 -5.34 6.90 22.98
C GLY A 513 -4.00 6.39 22.46
N ARG A 514 -3.14 7.32 22.04
CA ARG A 514 -1.85 7.07 21.37
C ARG A 514 -0.70 7.59 22.21
N GLN A 515 0.38 6.81 22.33
CA GLN A 515 1.53 7.17 23.15
C GLN A 515 2.38 8.26 22.47
N ASN A 516 2.65 8.09 21.17
CA ASN A 516 3.33 9.04 20.28
C ASN A 516 3.24 8.52 18.84
N ASP A 517 3.69 9.34 17.89
CA ASP A 517 3.74 9.02 16.46
C ASP A 517 5.06 8.41 15.98
N ILE A 518 5.99 8.13 16.89
CA ILE A 518 7.30 7.56 16.56
C ILE A 518 7.12 6.07 16.29
N GLN A 519 7.56 5.62 15.12
CA GLN A 519 7.47 4.21 14.75
C GLN A 519 8.23 3.33 15.75
N GLY A 520 7.54 2.29 16.24
CA GLY A 520 8.09 1.30 17.16
C GLY A 520 8.29 -0.07 16.52
N HIS A 521 9.16 -0.88 17.14
CA HIS A 521 9.39 -2.28 16.72
C HIS A 521 9.21 -3.28 17.87
N GLY A 522 8.32 -2.97 18.82
CA GLY A 522 8.03 -3.79 20.00
C GLY A 522 8.58 -3.24 21.31
N ASP A 523 9.20 -2.06 21.29
CA ASP A 523 9.63 -1.37 22.51
C ASP A 523 8.45 -0.64 23.18
N ASN A 524 8.63 -0.31 24.46
CA ASN A 524 7.59 0.29 25.30
C ASN A 524 7.49 1.83 25.17
N MET A 525 8.33 2.46 24.33
CA MET A 525 8.48 3.92 24.31
C MET A 525 8.04 4.56 22.99
N ARG A 526 7.80 3.76 21.95
CA ARG A 526 7.47 4.24 20.60
C ARG A 526 6.23 3.57 20.05
N GLY A 527 5.29 4.40 19.61
CA GLY A 527 4.10 3.96 18.88
C GLY A 527 3.15 3.06 19.67
N ASN A 528 3.21 3.02 21.00
CA ASN A 528 2.22 2.24 21.76
C ASN A 528 0.87 2.98 21.85
N TRP A 529 -0.14 2.29 22.36
CA TRP A 529 -1.37 2.94 22.82
C TRP A 529 -1.27 3.24 24.31
N ILE A 530 -1.89 4.35 24.73
CA ILE A 530 -2.00 4.77 26.12
C ILE A 530 -3.48 5.00 26.48
N SER A 531 -3.86 4.76 27.73
CA SER A 531 -5.22 5.05 28.20
C SER A 531 -5.33 6.40 28.89
N GLY A 532 -4.26 6.86 29.55
CA GLY A 532 -4.31 7.97 30.51
C GLY A 532 -4.70 7.50 31.92
N ILE A 533 -4.75 6.19 32.15
CA ILE A 533 -5.03 5.58 33.44
C ILE A 533 -3.75 4.87 33.90
N ASN A 534 -3.02 5.50 34.84
CA ASN A 534 -1.66 5.10 35.21
C ASN A 534 -1.51 3.60 35.49
N PHE A 535 -2.39 2.98 36.28
CA PHE A 535 -2.24 1.55 36.60
C PHE A 535 -2.39 0.62 35.37
N ILE A 536 -3.16 1.02 34.34
CA ILE A 536 -3.32 0.24 33.10
C ILE A 536 -2.08 0.42 32.21
N ASP A 537 -1.59 1.65 32.14
CA ASP A 537 -0.47 2.00 31.27
C ASP A 537 0.86 1.49 31.85
N GLU A 538 1.07 1.63 33.16
CA GLU A 538 2.26 1.15 33.86
C GLU A 538 2.43 -0.37 33.81
N MET A 539 1.32 -1.12 33.85
CA MET A 539 1.34 -2.58 33.71
C MET A 539 1.90 -3.07 32.37
N ARG A 540 1.81 -2.24 31.31
CA ARG A 540 2.23 -2.62 29.95
C ARG A 540 3.53 -1.94 29.54
N LEU A 541 3.67 -0.66 29.86
CA LEU A 541 4.73 0.22 29.34
C LEU A 541 5.80 0.53 30.39
N GLY A 542 5.59 0.14 31.65
CA GLY A 542 6.42 0.56 32.78
C GLY A 542 6.05 1.97 33.27
N SER A 543 6.78 2.48 34.26
CA SER A 543 6.49 3.78 34.89
C SER A 543 6.38 4.89 33.84
N GLN A 544 5.24 5.60 33.84
CA GLN A 544 5.00 6.75 32.96
C GLN A 544 5.47 8.08 33.57
N GLU A 545 5.76 8.10 34.88
CA GLU A 545 6.25 9.29 35.59
C GLU A 545 7.58 9.79 35.01
N TYR A 546 8.45 8.87 34.60
CA TYR A 546 9.78 9.15 34.06
C TYR A 546 9.85 8.97 32.55
N ALA A 547 8.71 8.99 31.85
CA ALA A 547 8.67 8.85 30.41
C ALA A 547 9.45 10.01 29.74
N PRO A 548 10.26 9.73 28.69
CA PRO A 548 11.05 10.75 28.02
C PRO A 548 10.22 11.90 27.44
N HIS A 549 10.81 13.08 27.31
CA HIS A 549 10.14 14.27 26.79
C HIS A 549 9.59 14.08 25.35
N TYR A 550 10.29 13.32 24.51
CA TYR A 550 9.83 13.00 23.15
C TYR A 550 8.59 12.09 23.12
N THR A 551 8.18 11.55 24.27
CA THR A 551 6.94 10.77 24.44
C THR A 551 5.87 11.61 25.14
N THR A 552 6.20 12.29 26.25
CA THR A 552 5.21 13.03 27.06
C THR A 552 4.78 14.37 26.48
N ASN A 553 5.65 15.01 25.69
CA ASN A 553 5.36 16.28 25.01
C ASN A 553 5.19 16.09 23.50
N ASN A 554 5.01 14.85 23.04
CA ASN A 554 4.65 14.57 21.66
C ASN A 554 3.20 15.03 21.42
N PRO A 555 2.90 15.78 20.33
CA PRO A 555 1.53 16.17 20.01
C PRO A 555 0.57 14.99 19.91
N SER A 556 1.02 13.83 19.41
CA SER A 556 0.20 12.60 19.34
C SER A 556 0.09 11.84 20.67
N HIS A 557 0.41 12.46 21.81
CA HIS A 557 0.22 11.88 23.13
C HIS A 557 -1.23 12.02 23.61
N ASN A 558 -2.12 11.24 22.97
CA ASN A 558 -3.57 11.35 23.10
C ASN A 558 -4.13 10.41 24.18
N ARG A 559 -5.02 10.89 25.05
CA ARG A 559 -5.63 10.09 26.14
C ARG A 559 -7.15 10.16 26.14
N PHE A 560 -7.81 9.05 25.81
CA PHE A 560 -9.27 8.95 25.77
C PHE A 560 -9.88 8.21 26.98
N PHE A 561 -9.05 7.77 27.94
CA PHE A 561 -9.46 7.12 29.19
C PHE A 561 -10.35 5.88 28.98
N LEU A 562 -10.16 5.17 27.86
CA LEU A 562 -10.98 4.03 27.42
C LEU A 562 -12.47 4.34 27.23
N LEU A 563 -12.88 5.61 27.28
CA LEU A 563 -14.29 6.00 27.17
C LEU A 563 -14.93 5.58 25.83
N PRO A 564 -14.28 5.79 24.65
CA PRO A 564 -14.83 5.33 23.38
C PRO A 564 -14.99 3.81 23.35
N LEU A 565 -13.96 3.08 23.82
CA LEU A 565 -13.94 1.62 23.89
C LEU A 565 -15.08 1.08 24.77
N ILE A 566 -15.24 1.59 25.99
CA ILE A 566 -16.27 1.14 26.93
C ILE A 566 -17.67 1.36 26.35
N LEU A 567 -17.92 2.54 25.75
CA LEU A 567 -19.22 2.84 25.16
C LEU A 567 -19.52 1.95 23.95
N ALA A 568 -18.51 1.66 23.12
CA ALA A 568 -18.65 0.70 22.03
C ALA A 568 -18.95 -0.71 22.55
N LEU A 569 -18.29 -1.18 23.60
CA LEU A 569 -18.56 -2.51 24.19
C LEU A 569 -19.98 -2.62 24.74
N ILE A 570 -20.51 -1.56 25.38
CA ILE A 570 -21.93 -1.48 25.77
C ILE A 570 -22.82 -1.61 24.53
N GLY A 571 -22.47 -0.91 23.45
CA GLY A 571 -23.16 -1.00 22.16
C GLY A 571 -23.13 -2.40 21.54
N VAL A 572 -21.99 -3.10 21.59
CA VAL A 572 -21.86 -4.50 21.11
C VAL A 572 -22.83 -5.40 21.86
N VAL A 573 -22.78 -5.38 23.20
CA VAL A 573 -23.65 -6.20 24.05
C VAL A 573 -25.12 -5.90 23.76
N TYR A 574 -25.49 -4.62 23.71
CA TYR A 574 -26.86 -4.20 23.41
C TYR A 574 -27.31 -4.62 22.01
N HIS A 575 -26.44 -4.49 20.99
CA HIS A 575 -26.74 -4.89 19.61
C HIS A 575 -26.99 -6.39 19.51
N VAL A 576 -26.11 -7.22 20.09
CA VAL A 576 -26.26 -8.68 20.10
C VAL A 576 -27.55 -9.10 20.80
N MET A 577 -27.89 -8.46 21.92
CA MET A 577 -29.12 -8.76 22.67
C MET A 577 -30.41 -8.37 21.93
N LYS A 578 -30.38 -7.32 21.10
CA LYS A 578 -31.58 -6.77 20.45
C LYS A 578 -31.77 -7.21 19.01
N ALA A 579 -30.69 -7.38 18.27
CA ALA A 579 -30.70 -7.74 16.86
C ALA A 579 -29.46 -8.60 16.52
N PRO A 580 -29.39 -9.87 16.98
CA PRO A 580 -28.19 -10.70 16.84
C PRO A 580 -27.78 -10.94 15.38
N LYS A 581 -28.75 -11.04 14.45
CA LYS A 581 -28.47 -11.20 13.01
C LYS A 581 -27.77 -9.96 12.43
N ASP A 582 -28.23 -8.77 12.78
CA ASP A 582 -27.63 -7.50 12.33
C ASP A 582 -26.28 -7.25 13.01
N ALA A 583 -26.17 -7.58 14.30
CA ALA A 583 -24.91 -7.54 15.04
C ALA A 583 -23.86 -8.46 14.40
N PHE A 584 -24.27 -9.64 13.95
CA PHE A 584 -23.38 -10.57 13.23
C PHE A 584 -22.93 -10.01 11.87
N VAL A 585 -23.82 -9.38 11.10
CA VAL A 585 -23.44 -8.73 9.83
C VAL A 585 -22.43 -7.60 10.05
N LEU A 586 -22.67 -6.74 11.05
CA LEU A 586 -21.76 -5.66 11.41
C LEU A 586 -20.41 -6.21 11.92
N PHE A 587 -20.43 -7.29 12.69
CA PHE A 587 -19.23 -7.99 13.14
C PHE A 587 -18.43 -8.58 11.99
N LEU A 588 -19.07 -9.17 10.98
CA LEU A 588 -18.36 -9.66 9.80
C LEU A 588 -17.70 -8.52 9.03
N ALA A 589 -18.38 -7.38 8.88
CA ALA A 589 -17.80 -6.21 8.25
C ALA A 589 -16.56 -5.72 9.03
N PHE A 590 -16.65 -5.63 10.36
CA PHE A 590 -15.52 -5.33 11.26
C PHE A 590 -14.37 -6.35 11.11
N LEU A 591 -14.67 -7.65 11.10
CA LEU A 591 -13.69 -8.73 11.02
C LEU A 591 -12.92 -8.72 9.70
N PHE A 592 -13.64 -8.61 8.57
CA PHE A 592 -13.06 -8.71 7.24
C PHE A 592 -12.27 -7.44 6.84
N THR A 593 -12.63 -6.28 7.39
CA THR A 593 -11.88 -5.03 7.20
C THR A 593 -10.80 -4.78 8.26
N GLY A 594 -10.56 -5.76 9.13
CA GLY A 594 -9.57 -5.71 10.21
C GLY A 594 -8.71 -6.97 10.25
N LEU A 595 -9.01 -7.91 11.13
CA LEU A 595 -8.21 -9.13 11.33
C LEU A 595 -8.02 -10.00 10.07
N ALA A 596 -8.97 -10.02 9.13
CA ALA A 596 -8.77 -10.77 7.89
C ALA A 596 -7.68 -10.14 7.00
N ILE A 597 -7.52 -8.81 7.04
CA ILE A 597 -6.46 -8.09 6.34
C ILE A 597 -5.09 -8.49 6.90
N VAL A 598 -4.98 -8.68 8.23
CA VAL A 598 -3.74 -9.17 8.87
C VAL A 598 -3.31 -10.51 8.28
N VAL A 599 -4.27 -11.42 8.06
CA VAL A 599 -4.01 -12.74 7.45
C VAL A 599 -3.56 -12.58 5.98
N TYR A 600 -4.25 -11.72 5.23
CA TYR A 600 -4.00 -11.49 3.81
C TYR A 600 -2.64 -10.81 3.55
N LEU A 601 -2.32 -9.74 4.29
CA LEU A 601 -1.07 -9.00 4.15
C LEU A 601 0.13 -9.82 4.64
N ASN A 602 -0.08 -10.74 5.58
CA ASN A 602 0.95 -11.58 6.21
C ASN A 602 2.22 -10.78 6.56
N GLN A 603 2.02 -9.67 7.28
CA GLN A 603 3.05 -8.65 7.54
C GLN A 603 4.31 -9.24 8.19
N LYS A 604 5.47 -8.78 7.72
CA LYS A 604 6.79 -9.17 8.23
C LYS A 604 7.26 -8.18 9.30
N PRO A 605 8.21 -8.54 10.19
CA PRO A 605 8.72 -7.59 11.18
C PRO A 605 9.54 -6.49 10.48
N PHE A 606 9.66 -5.34 11.13
CA PHE A 606 10.36 -4.15 10.60
C PHE A 606 9.75 -3.63 9.29
N GLU A 607 8.43 -3.49 9.25
CA GLU A 607 7.77 -2.72 8.19
C GLU A 607 8.37 -1.30 8.11
N PRO A 608 8.51 -0.71 6.91
CA PRO A 608 9.21 0.56 6.73
C PRO A 608 8.46 1.78 7.30
N ARG A 609 7.19 1.61 7.64
CA ARG A 609 6.31 2.65 8.21
C ARG A 609 5.12 2.01 8.95
N GLU A 610 4.44 2.81 9.76
CA GLU A 610 3.15 2.42 10.36
C GLU A 610 2.09 2.19 9.26
N ARG A 611 1.16 1.24 9.48
CA ARG A 611 0.16 0.79 8.49
C ARG A 611 -1.28 0.78 9.02
N ASP A 612 -1.59 1.66 9.95
CA ASP A 612 -2.89 1.77 10.61
C ASP A 612 -4.03 2.10 9.62
N TYR A 613 -3.76 2.90 8.59
CA TYR A 613 -4.68 3.23 7.49
C TYR A 613 -5.28 1.99 6.80
N ALA A 614 -4.56 0.85 6.77
CA ALA A 614 -5.07 -0.39 6.17
C ALA A 614 -6.28 -0.98 6.93
N TYR A 615 -6.47 -0.57 8.18
CA TYR A 615 -7.52 -1.07 9.08
C TYR A 615 -8.63 -0.06 9.35
N ALA A 616 -8.59 1.12 8.72
CA ALA A 616 -9.59 2.18 8.91
C ALA A 616 -11.04 1.67 8.73
N GLY A 617 -11.27 0.74 7.80
CA GLY A 617 -12.57 0.09 7.62
C GLY A 617 -13.08 -0.64 8.87
N SER A 618 -12.21 -1.33 9.62
CA SER A 618 -12.60 -1.97 10.88
C SER A 618 -12.94 -0.93 11.95
N PHE A 619 -12.19 0.16 12.01
CA PHE A 619 -12.42 1.23 12.99
C PHE A 619 -13.77 1.93 12.72
N TYR A 620 -14.13 2.10 11.44
CA TYR A 620 -15.46 2.58 11.02
C TYR A 620 -16.59 1.72 11.58
N PHE A 621 -16.53 0.39 11.39
CA PHE A 621 -17.58 -0.50 11.90
C PHE A 621 -17.58 -0.60 13.42
N PHE A 622 -16.42 -0.52 14.07
CA PHE A 622 -16.35 -0.50 15.53
C PHE A 622 -16.96 0.77 16.12
N ALA A 623 -16.69 1.94 15.52
CA ALA A 623 -17.24 3.22 15.94
C ALA A 623 -18.78 3.28 15.81
N MET A 624 -19.40 2.46 14.95
CA MET A 624 -20.86 2.34 14.93
C MET A 624 -21.43 1.83 16.27
N TRP A 625 -20.71 0.94 16.96
CA TRP A 625 -21.16 0.50 18.28
C TRP A 625 -21.07 1.58 19.34
N ILE A 626 -20.24 2.63 19.18
CA ILE A 626 -20.28 3.81 20.07
C ILE A 626 -21.68 4.45 19.98
N GLY A 627 -22.19 4.68 18.77
CA GLY A 627 -23.53 5.23 18.56
C GLY A 627 -24.64 4.31 19.11
N ILE A 628 -24.54 3.01 18.88
CA ILE A 628 -25.49 2.03 19.45
C ILE A 628 -25.40 2.01 20.99
N GLY A 629 -24.21 2.21 21.57
CA GLY A 629 -24.00 2.35 23.01
C GLY A 629 -24.73 3.55 23.61
N VAL A 630 -24.72 4.70 22.93
CA VAL A 630 -25.53 5.88 23.33
C VAL A 630 -27.03 5.53 23.35
N TYR A 631 -27.50 4.79 22.33
CA TYR A 631 -28.89 4.36 22.30
C TYR A 631 -29.22 3.38 23.44
N ALA A 632 -28.27 2.49 23.79
CA ALA A 632 -28.43 1.57 24.92
C ALA A 632 -28.57 2.32 26.25
N ILE A 633 -27.83 3.41 26.46
CA ILE A 633 -27.96 4.28 27.64
C ILE A 633 -29.35 4.93 27.68
N TYR A 634 -29.82 5.47 26.55
CA TYR A 634 -31.18 6.01 26.44
C TYR A 634 -32.24 4.95 26.81
N ASP A 635 -32.15 3.76 26.21
CA ASP A 635 -33.08 2.65 26.43
C ASP A 635 -33.08 2.22 27.90
N PHE A 636 -31.90 2.18 28.53
CA PHE A 636 -31.74 1.90 29.96
C PHE A 636 -32.44 2.95 30.84
N PHE A 637 -32.15 4.25 30.65
CA PHE A 637 -32.79 5.30 31.45
C PHE A 637 -34.30 5.30 31.32
N HIS A 638 -34.81 5.12 30.10
CA HIS A 638 -36.23 5.10 29.84
C HIS A 638 -36.90 3.85 30.44
N LYS A 639 -36.38 2.64 30.18
CA LYS A 639 -36.99 1.39 30.66
C LYS A 639 -36.90 1.20 32.16
N ARG A 640 -35.82 1.66 32.79
CA ARG A 640 -35.67 1.63 34.25
C ARG A 640 -36.42 2.76 34.95
N LYS A 641 -37.09 3.64 34.19
CA LYS A 641 -37.82 4.82 34.70
C LYS A 641 -36.94 5.72 35.58
N ILE A 642 -35.63 5.74 35.31
CA ILE A 642 -34.68 6.65 35.98
C ILE A 642 -35.02 8.09 35.58
N ILE A 643 -35.33 8.30 34.30
CA ILE A 643 -35.85 9.55 33.75
C ILE A 643 -37.17 9.24 33.04
N GLN A 644 -38.27 9.82 33.52
CA GLN A 644 -39.62 9.51 33.01
C GLN A 644 -39.87 10.11 31.62
N ASN A 645 -39.37 11.32 31.36
CA ASN A 645 -39.56 12.00 30.08
C ASN A 645 -38.53 11.48 29.06
N GLN A 646 -39.01 10.84 28.00
CA GLN A 646 -38.16 10.25 26.95
C GLN A 646 -37.24 11.26 26.25
N VAL A 647 -37.69 12.51 26.08
CA VAL A 647 -36.85 13.57 25.48
C VAL A 647 -35.68 13.89 26.40
N TYR A 648 -35.91 13.98 27.71
CA TYR A 648 -34.83 14.18 28.68
C TYR A 648 -33.91 12.95 28.75
N SER A 649 -34.45 11.74 28.73
CA SER A 649 -33.63 10.51 28.66
C SER A 649 -32.71 10.52 27.44
N ALA A 650 -33.24 10.88 26.27
CA ALA A 650 -32.47 10.95 25.03
C ALA A 650 -31.42 12.06 25.08
N SER A 651 -31.78 13.23 25.63
CA SER A 651 -30.86 14.37 25.77
C SER A 651 -29.70 14.05 26.72
N VAL A 652 -29.98 13.43 27.87
CA VAL A 652 -28.95 13.05 28.84
C VAL A 652 -28.03 11.95 28.28
N ALA A 653 -28.59 10.92 27.63
CA ALA A 653 -27.78 9.90 26.95
C ALA A 653 -26.89 10.54 25.88
N GLY A 654 -27.45 11.49 25.12
CA GLY A 654 -26.73 12.28 24.14
C GLY A 654 -25.56 13.08 24.70
N LEU A 655 -25.78 13.79 25.82
CA LEU A 655 -24.74 14.57 26.48
C LEU A 655 -23.61 13.68 27.02
N ILE A 656 -23.95 12.52 27.60
CA ILE A 656 -22.96 11.54 28.04
C ILE A 656 -22.17 11.02 26.84
N GLY A 657 -22.85 10.68 25.74
CA GLY A 657 -22.22 10.22 24.51
C GLY A 657 -21.32 11.27 23.86
N ALA A 658 -21.72 12.54 23.88
CA ALA A 658 -20.99 13.65 23.26
C ALA A 658 -19.60 13.87 23.87
N VAL A 659 -19.36 13.43 25.11
CA VAL A 659 -18.02 13.46 25.72
C VAL A 659 -16.98 12.75 24.84
N ILE A 660 -17.38 11.67 24.14
CA ILE A 660 -16.50 10.88 23.29
C ILE A 660 -15.92 11.68 22.11
N PRO A 661 -16.71 12.20 21.16
CA PRO A 661 -16.16 13.01 20.09
C PRO A 661 -15.48 14.30 20.60
N MET A 662 -15.94 14.88 21.72
CA MET A 662 -15.31 16.09 22.27
C MET A 662 -13.87 15.83 22.76
N ILE A 663 -13.65 14.76 23.54
CA ILE A 663 -12.30 14.45 24.03
C ILE A 663 -11.37 14.00 22.90
N MET A 664 -11.91 13.26 21.91
CA MET A 664 -11.13 12.84 20.75
C MET A 664 -10.72 14.04 19.89
N ALA A 665 -11.62 15.00 19.70
CA ALA A 665 -11.31 16.26 19.01
C ALA A 665 -10.31 17.12 19.77
N GLU A 666 -10.46 17.26 21.10
CA GLU A 666 -9.55 18.07 21.93
C GLU A 666 -8.14 17.52 21.92
N GLN A 667 -7.99 16.21 22.16
CA GLN A 667 -6.69 15.56 22.23
C GLN A 667 -6.04 15.45 20.84
N GLY A 668 -6.80 15.15 19.79
CA GLY A 668 -6.23 14.91 18.46
C GLY A 668 -6.09 16.15 17.57
N TRP A 669 -6.38 17.36 18.05
CA TRP A 669 -6.39 18.53 17.16
C TRP A 669 -4.98 18.95 16.73
N ASP A 670 -4.03 18.99 17.65
CA ASP A 670 -2.68 19.52 17.41
C ASP A 670 -1.78 18.59 16.59
N ASP A 671 -2.03 17.28 16.59
CA ASP A 671 -1.30 16.32 15.77
C ASP A 671 -1.94 16.05 14.39
N HIS A 672 -3.26 16.25 14.26
CA HIS A 672 -3.98 16.10 12.99
C HIS A 672 -4.15 17.41 12.20
N ASP A 673 -3.92 18.58 12.81
CA ASP A 673 -3.84 19.84 12.07
C ASP A 673 -2.56 19.88 11.22
N ARG A 674 -2.76 19.77 9.90
CA ARG A 674 -1.69 19.83 8.90
C ARG A 674 -1.69 21.13 8.12
N SER A 675 -2.54 22.10 8.45
CA SER A 675 -2.67 23.35 7.69
C SER A 675 -1.36 24.14 7.58
N GLY A 676 -0.47 24.00 8.57
CA GLY A 676 0.87 24.59 8.59
C GLY A 676 2.02 23.67 8.16
N LYS A 677 1.76 22.43 7.72
CA LYS A 677 2.81 21.47 7.33
C LYS A 677 3.27 21.74 5.89
N THR A 678 4.53 22.13 5.74
CA THR A 678 5.17 22.42 4.44
C THR A 678 6.48 21.66 4.24
N THR A 679 6.91 20.84 5.22
CA THR A 679 8.23 20.22 5.26
C THR A 679 8.58 19.43 3.99
N ALA A 680 7.66 18.60 3.48
CA ALA A 680 7.92 17.79 2.29
C ALA A 680 8.17 18.68 1.06
N ARG A 681 7.32 19.69 0.86
CA ARG A 681 7.45 20.68 -0.20
C ARG A 681 8.73 21.49 -0.09
N ASP A 682 9.03 22.01 1.10
CA ASP A 682 10.16 22.92 1.31
C ASP A 682 11.50 22.19 1.20
N LEU A 683 11.57 20.94 1.70
CA LEU A 683 12.73 20.07 1.53
C LEU A 683 12.99 19.79 0.03
N ALA A 684 11.95 19.41 -0.70
CA ALA A 684 12.05 19.18 -2.14
C ALA A 684 12.49 20.44 -2.90
N SER A 685 11.97 21.62 -2.50
CA SER A 685 12.35 22.90 -3.11
C SER A 685 13.82 23.19 -2.86
N ASN A 686 14.31 22.96 -1.64
CA ASN A 686 15.72 23.15 -1.30
C ASN A 686 16.65 22.23 -2.09
N TYR A 687 16.26 20.96 -2.31
CA TYR A 687 17.02 20.03 -3.14
C TYR A 687 17.11 20.51 -4.58
N LEU A 688 15.98 20.86 -5.20
CA LEU A 688 15.95 21.31 -6.59
C LEU A 688 16.72 22.62 -6.79
N GLU A 689 16.52 23.61 -5.90
CA GLU A 689 17.17 24.92 -6.02
C GLU A 689 18.69 24.84 -5.84
N SER A 690 19.18 23.83 -5.11
CA SER A 690 20.62 23.61 -4.92
C SER A 690 21.31 22.99 -6.14
N CYS A 691 20.56 22.54 -7.15
CA CYS A 691 21.12 21.96 -8.37
C CYS A 691 21.50 23.04 -9.40
N GLU A 692 22.55 22.82 -10.17
CA GLU A 692 22.84 23.62 -11.38
C GLU A 692 21.83 23.33 -12.51
N LYS A 693 21.85 24.16 -13.56
CA LYS A 693 20.97 23.96 -14.72
C LYS A 693 21.26 22.63 -15.43
N ASN A 694 20.23 21.83 -15.71
CA ASN A 694 20.37 20.43 -16.17
C ASN A 694 21.15 19.52 -15.19
N GLY A 695 21.17 19.86 -13.90
CA GLY A 695 21.68 18.97 -12.86
C GLY A 695 20.88 17.66 -12.80
N ILE A 696 21.54 16.59 -12.33
CA ILE A 696 20.91 15.30 -12.09
C ILE A 696 20.88 15.08 -10.57
N LEU A 697 19.68 14.96 -10.01
CA LEU A 697 19.44 14.68 -8.61
C LEU A 697 19.08 13.20 -8.45
N PHE A 698 19.92 12.45 -7.74
CA PHE A 698 19.67 11.04 -7.45
C PHE A 698 18.94 10.90 -6.11
N THR A 699 17.83 10.16 -6.13
CA THR A 699 16.99 9.85 -4.96
C THR A 699 16.87 8.36 -4.75
N ASN A 700 16.38 7.91 -3.60
CA ASN A 700 16.37 6.48 -3.26
C ASN A 700 14.99 5.87 -3.07
N GLY A 701 13.94 6.64 -2.78
CA GLY A 701 12.62 6.08 -2.55
C GLY A 701 11.49 7.11 -2.65
N ASP A 702 10.36 6.76 -2.06
CA ASP A 702 9.11 7.51 -2.23
C ASP A 702 9.20 8.90 -1.56
N ASN A 703 9.73 8.94 -0.33
CA ASN A 703 9.75 10.13 0.52
C ASN A 703 10.67 11.26 0.05
N ASP A 704 11.72 10.94 -0.71
CA ASP A 704 12.61 11.92 -1.32
C ASP A 704 12.26 12.19 -2.79
N THR A 705 11.67 11.23 -3.51
CA THR A 705 11.33 11.37 -4.94
C THR A 705 10.00 12.07 -5.17
N PHE A 706 8.91 11.60 -4.53
CA PHE A 706 7.55 12.03 -4.90
C PHE A 706 7.29 13.52 -4.62
N PRO A 707 7.79 14.12 -3.52
CA PRO A 707 7.70 15.57 -3.34
C PRO A 707 8.44 16.39 -4.42
N LEU A 708 9.54 15.86 -4.98
CA LEU A 708 10.26 16.51 -6.09
C LEU A 708 9.44 16.46 -7.38
N TRP A 709 8.88 15.29 -7.71
CA TRP A 709 7.98 15.14 -8.85
C TRP A 709 6.78 16.07 -8.72
N TYR A 710 6.17 16.16 -7.53
CA TYR A 710 5.12 17.13 -7.27
C TYR A 710 5.54 18.57 -7.61
N LEU A 711 6.70 19.02 -7.16
CA LEU A 711 7.17 20.39 -7.45
C LEU A 711 7.38 20.64 -8.94
N GLN A 712 7.91 19.66 -9.67
CA GLN A 712 8.15 19.79 -11.11
C GLN A 712 6.85 19.71 -11.90
N GLU A 713 5.98 18.76 -11.56
CA GLU A 713 4.78 18.46 -12.31
C GLU A 713 3.63 19.42 -12.00
N VAL A 714 3.48 19.82 -10.74
CA VAL A 714 2.33 20.59 -10.27
C VAL A 714 2.68 22.07 -10.11
N GLU A 715 3.82 22.39 -9.48
CA GLU A 715 4.24 23.78 -9.28
C GLU A 715 5.10 24.33 -10.43
N GLY A 716 5.59 23.48 -11.32
CA GLY A 716 6.44 23.90 -12.44
C GLY A 716 7.82 24.41 -12.03
N LYS A 717 8.33 24.02 -10.85
CA LYS A 717 9.63 24.45 -10.34
C LYS A 717 10.76 23.60 -10.89
N ARG A 718 11.86 24.24 -11.28
CA ARG A 718 13.13 23.59 -11.68
C ARG A 718 12.92 22.38 -12.60
N THR A 719 12.06 22.54 -13.61
CA THR A 719 11.77 21.51 -14.62
C THR A 719 12.96 21.25 -15.57
N ASP A 720 14.06 21.98 -15.38
CA ASP A 720 15.36 21.78 -16.00
C ASP A 720 16.21 20.71 -15.28
N VAL A 721 15.98 20.46 -14.00
CA VAL A 721 16.69 19.45 -13.20
C VAL A 721 16.10 18.06 -13.48
N ARG A 722 16.95 17.03 -13.58
CA ARG A 722 16.49 15.64 -13.71
C ARG A 722 16.47 14.96 -12.35
N VAL A 723 15.30 14.52 -11.90
CA VAL A 723 15.14 13.65 -10.72
C VAL A 723 15.24 12.19 -11.17
N CYS A 724 16.11 11.42 -10.53
CA CYS A 724 16.45 10.04 -10.90
C CYS A 724 16.40 9.13 -9.66
N ASN A 725 15.32 8.36 -9.53
CA ASN A 725 15.11 7.42 -8.44
C ASN A 725 15.90 6.13 -8.68
N LEU A 726 16.90 5.89 -7.84
CA LEU A 726 17.81 4.76 -7.92
C LEU A 726 17.12 3.40 -7.75
N SER A 727 16.04 3.33 -6.95
CA SER A 727 15.26 2.11 -6.78
C SER A 727 14.49 1.73 -8.04
N LEU A 728 14.18 2.70 -8.90
CA LEU A 728 13.50 2.48 -10.18
C LEU A 728 14.48 2.32 -11.35
N MET A 729 15.70 2.85 -11.25
CA MET A 729 16.74 2.78 -12.31
C MET A 729 17.14 1.35 -12.71
N GLY A 730 16.84 0.34 -11.90
CA GLY A 730 17.03 -1.07 -12.27
C GLY A 730 15.99 -1.61 -13.26
N THR A 731 14.96 -0.85 -13.58
CA THR A 731 13.88 -1.26 -14.50
C THR A 731 14.11 -0.71 -15.91
N ASP A 732 13.68 -1.45 -16.92
CA ASP A 732 13.74 -1.05 -18.33
C ASP A 732 12.89 0.19 -18.61
N TRP A 733 11.64 0.19 -18.15
CA TRP A 733 10.69 1.28 -18.36
C TRP A 733 11.22 2.62 -17.81
N TYR A 734 11.73 2.64 -16.58
CA TYR A 734 12.22 3.87 -15.96
C TYR A 734 13.52 4.34 -16.61
N THR A 735 14.43 3.41 -16.94
CA THR A 735 15.65 3.74 -17.69
C THR A 735 15.34 4.34 -19.05
N ASN A 736 14.33 3.82 -19.74
CA ASN A 736 13.86 4.36 -21.02
C ASN A 736 13.22 5.74 -20.87
N GLN A 737 12.42 5.96 -19.83
CA GLN A 737 11.87 7.27 -19.52
C GLN A 737 12.97 8.31 -19.22
N MET A 738 14.05 7.92 -18.54
CA MET A 738 15.20 8.80 -18.29
C MET A 738 15.98 9.17 -19.57
N LYS A 739 15.85 8.39 -20.64
CA LYS A 739 16.40 8.70 -21.98
C LYS A 739 15.51 9.65 -22.78
N MET A 740 14.36 10.03 -22.26
CA MET A 740 13.46 11.00 -22.87
C MET A 740 13.67 12.39 -22.29
N ARG A 741 13.41 13.41 -23.10
CA ARG A 741 13.37 14.80 -22.65
C ARG A 741 12.12 14.96 -21.76
N ALA A 742 12.29 15.46 -20.54
CA ALA A 742 11.17 15.84 -19.67
C ALA A 742 11.23 17.36 -19.49
N TYR A 743 10.22 18.05 -20.01
CA TYR A 743 10.14 19.53 -19.98
C TYR A 743 11.43 20.21 -20.51
N GLU A 744 12.10 20.97 -19.63
CA GLU A 744 13.33 21.70 -19.93
C GLU A 744 14.58 20.83 -19.71
N SER A 745 14.47 19.74 -18.95
CA SER A 745 15.55 18.82 -18.66
C SER A 745 15.95 18.01 -19.89
N ALA A 746 17.24 18.05 -20.22
CA ALA A 746 17.80 17.18 -21.25
C ALA A 746 17.60 15.68 -20.90
N PRO A 747 17.55 14.80 -21.90
CA PRO A 747 17.69 13.36 -21.68
C PRO A 747 18.96 13.03 -20.90
N LEU A 748 18.91 12.03 -20.02
CA LEU A 748 20.12 11.49 -19.44
C LEU A 748 21.00 10.87 -20.54
N PRO A 749 22.34 11.05 -20.48
CA PRO A 749 23.27 10.53 -21.50
C PRO A 749 23.51 9.02 -21.34
N ILE A 750 22.43 8.25 -21.14
CA ILE A 750 22.44 6.81 -20.97
C ILE A 750 22.65 6.16 -22.35
N LYS A 751 23.75 5.41 -22.47
CA LYS A 751 24.13 4.70 -23.70
C LYS A 751 23.71 3.23 -23.70
N PHE A 752 23.03 2.77 -22.64
CA PHE A 752 22.52 1.42 -22.58
C PHE A 752 21.56 1.18 -23.75
N ARG A 753 21.82 0.10 -24.48
CA ARG A 753 20.91 -0.42 -25.48
C ARG A 753 19.80 -1.20 -24.80
N GLU A 754 18.66 -1.32 -25.46
CA GLU A 754 17.48 -2.01 -24.92
C GLU A 754 17.79 -3.46 -24.51
N ASP A 755 18.53 -4.20 -25.35
CA ASP A 755 18.95 -5.58 -25.07
C ASP A 755 19.83 -5.73 -23.81
N GLN A 756 20.32 -4.62 -23.26
CA GLN A 756 21.11 -4.63 -22.05
C GLN A 756 20.26 -4.40 -20.80
N ILE A 757 19.13 -3.70 -20.91
CA ILE A 757 18.31 -3.26 -19.77
C ILE A 757 16.94 -3.93 -19.71
N LEU A 758 16.54 -4.65 -20.77
CA LEU A 758 15.23 -5.31 -20.89
C LEU A 758 14.95 -6.18 -19.67
N MET A 759 13.82 -5.97 -19.01
CA MET A 759 13.49 -6.74 -17.81
C MET A 759 13.46 -8.24 -18.11
N TYR A 760 14.11 -9.04 -17.25
CA TYR A 760 14.29 -10.50 -17.33
C TYR A 760 15.18 -11.04 -18.45
N SER A 761 15.56 -10.23 -19.44
CA SER A 761 16.35 -10.66 -20.61
C SER A 761 17.67 -9.92 -20.76
N GLY A 762 17.78 -8.74 -20.14
CA GLY A 762 18.91 -7.85 -20.23
C GLY A 762 20.17 -8.45 -19.63
N SER A 763 21.32 -7.96 -20.09
CA SER A 763 22.64 -8.33 -19.57
C SER A 763 23.14 -7.41 -18.43
N THR A 764 22.34 -6.40 -18.04
CA THR A 764 22.66 -5.41 -17.01
C THR A 764 21.76 -5.60 -15.80
N ASP A 765 22.04 -6.64 -15.01
CA ASP A 765 21.19 -7.00 -13.87
C ASP A 765 21.35 -6.06 -12.66
N GLN A 766 22.46 -5.31 -12.60
CA GLN A 766 22.77 -4.41 -11.48
C GLN A 766 23.53 -3.17 -11.95
N ILE A 767 23.18 -2.02 -11.39
CA ILE A 767 23.92 -0.76 -11.54
C ILE A 767 24.54 -0.40 -10.18
N TYR A 768 25.87 -0.49 -10.10
CA TYR A 768 26.60 -0.21 -8.88
C TYR A 768 26.89 1.28 -8.71
N PHE A 769 26.37 1.88 -7.63
CA PHE A 769 26.70 3.24 -7.21
C PHE A 769 27.73 3.20 -6.09
N LEU A 770 29.01 3.05 -6.47
CA LEU A 770 30.11 2.88 -5.52
C LEU A 770 30.91 4.18 -5.36
N SER A 771 31.27 4.47 -4.11
CA SER A 771 32.38 5.37 -3.82
C SER A 771 33.69 4.78 -4.38
N LEU A 772 34.71 5.63 -4.57
CA LEU A 772 36.02 5.14 -4.96
C LEU A 772 36.61 4.19 -3.90
N LEU A 773 36.34 4.40 -2.61
CA LEU A 773 36.84 3.51 -1.56
C LEU A 773 36.26 2.10 -1.70
N GLU A 774 34.94 2.01 -1.90
CA GLU A 774 34.26 0.73 -2.10
C GLU A 774 34.75 0.06 -3.38
N LEU A 775 34.88 0.81 -4.48
CA LEU A 775 35.41 0.29 -5.74
C LEU A 775 36.82 -0.30 -5.55
N PHE A 776 37.73 0.41 -4.89
CA PHE A 776 39.08 -0.10 -4.62
C PHE A 776 39.06 -1.33 -3.70
N SER A 777 38.14 -1.40 -2.73
CA SER A 777 38.01 -2.54 -1.82
C SER A 777 37.57 -3.84 -2.52
N MET A 778 36.95 -3.74 -3.70
CA MET A 778 36.57 -4.89 -4.53
C MET A 778 37.72 -5.45 -5.37
N ASN A 779 38.92 -4.84 -5.29
CA ASN A 779 40.11 -5.21 -6.07
C ASN A 779 39.86 -5.38 -7.59
N PRO A 780 39.28 -4.37 -8.27
CA PRO A 780 39.00 -4.42 -9.71
C PRO A 780 40.28 -4.39 -10.55
N SER A 781 40.15 -4.63 -11.86
CA SER A 781 41.28 -4.50 -12.78
C SER A 781 41.80 -3.05 -12.84
N GLU A 782 43.11 -2.91 -13.04
CA GLU A 782 43.78 -1.61 -13.16
C GLU A 782 43.19 -0.79 -14.32
N GLU A 783 42.82 -1.44 -15.43
CA GLU A 783 42.14 -0.82 -16.56
C GLU A 783 40.83 -0.14 -16.14
N LEU A 784 40.01 -0.81 -15.32
CA LEU A 784 38.73 -0.26 -14.86
C LEU A 784 38.95 0.92 -13.92
N LEU A 785 39.87 0.81 -12.96
CA LEU A 785 40.23 1.91 -12.05
C LEU A 785 40.70 3.13 -12.83
N ASN A 786 41.61 2.92 -13.77
CA ASN A 786 42.16 3.95 -14.63
C ASN A 786 41.05 4.65 -15.41
N LYS A 787 40.17 3.88 -16.03
CA LYS A 787 39.03 4.42 -16.78
C LYS A 787 38.08 5.23 -15.89
N VAL A 788 37.76 4.74 -14.68
CA VAL A 788 36.85 5.44 -13.74
C VAL A 788 37.48 6.74 -13.24
N ILE A 789 38.77 6.72 -12.87
CA ILE A 789 39.49 7.91 -12.42
C ILE A 789 39.59 8.94 -13.56
N ASP A 790 39.94 8.50 -14.77
CA ASP A 790 40.01 9.38 -15.94
C ASP A 790 38.65 10.03 -16.24
N MET A 791 37.56 9.25 -16.15
CA MET A 791 36.20 9.77 -16.32
C MET A 791 35.84 10.81 -15.25
N ARG A 792 36.19 10.57 -13.98
CA ARG A 792 35.96 11.54 -12.89
C ARG A 792 36.78 12.82 -13.06
N LEU A 793 38.02 12.70 -13.55
CA LEU A 793 38.93 13.83 -13.74
C LEU A 793 38.60 14.67 -14.99
N LYS A 794 38.01 14.07 -16.03
CA LYS A 794 37.83 14.67 -17.37
C LYS A 794 37.27 16.10 -17.36
N ASN A 795 36.39 16.42 -16.40
CA ASN A 795 35.80 17.76 -16.24
C ASN A 795 35.94 18.35 -14.81
N ASN A 796 36.64 17.68 -13.89
CA ASN A 796 36.68 18.05 -12.45
C ASN A 796 38.11 18.18 -11.89
N GLN A 797 39.08 18.55 -12.72
CA GLN A 797 40.48 18.57 -12.31
C GLN A 797 40.78 19.56 -11.17
N LYS A 798 40.07 20.69 -11.12
CA LYS A 798 40.26 21.72 -10.09
C LYS A 798 39.77 21.21 -8.74
N GLU A 799 38.57 20.66 -8.72
CA GLU A 799 37.91 20.07 -7.55
C GLU A 799 38.73 18.88 -7.03
N ALA A 800 39.26 18.06 -7.92
CA ALA A 800 40.16 16.96 -7.54
C ALA A 800 41.45 17.45 -6.89
N LYS A 801 42.06 18.54 -7.37
CA LYS A 801 43.24 19.17 -6.75
C LYS A 801 42.92 19.70 -5.35
N GLU A 802 41.77 20.35 -5.18
CA GLU A 802 41.32 20.86 -3.89
C GLU A 802 41.03 19.73 -2.89
N ALA A 803 40.35 18.66 -3.35
CA ALA A 803 40.08 17.47 -2.54
C ALA A 803 41.37 16.75 -2.10
N LEU A 804 42.36 16.62 -2.99
CA LEU A 804 43.67 16.04 -2.64
C LEU A 804 44.40 16.88 -1.59
N ARG A 805 44.41 18.20 -1.71
CA ARG A 805 45.01 19.09 -0.70
C ARG A 805 44.31 18.96 0.66
N TYR A 806 42.98 18.91 0.65
CA TYR A 806 42.21 18.72 1.88
C TYR A 806 42.48 17.34 2.50
N PHE A 807 42.59 16.30 1.67
CA PHE A 807 42.98 14.97 2.10
C PHE A 807 44.37 14.98 2.74
N ASP A 808 45.38 15.56 2.07
CA ASP A 808 46.76 15.64 2.59
C ASP A 808 46.79 16.29 3.98
N PHE A 809 46.07 17.40 4.14
CA PHE A 809 45.95 18.12 5.40
C PHE A 809 45.32 17.25 6.50
N LYS A 810 44.19 16.58 6.21
CA LYS A 810 43.50 15.71 7.17
C LYS A 810 44.33 14.45 7.50
N ALA A 811 44.88 13.80 6.48
CA ALA A 811 45.71 12.60 6.62
C ALA A 811 46.92 12.87 7.51
N SER A 812 47.60 14.01 7.33
CA SER A 812 48.74 14.42 8.16
C SER A 812 48.43 14.42 9.66
N SER A 813 47.24 14.87 10.04
CA SER A 813 46.80 14.85 11.45
C SER A 813 46.43 13.45 11.94
N LEU A 814 45.82 12.61 11.08
CA LEU A 814 45.33 11.28 11.45
C LEU A 814 46.46 10.24 11.55
N VAL A 815 47.43 10.27 10.64
CA VAL A 815 48.50 9.26 10.61
C VAL A 815 49.69 9.61 11.51
N ALA A 816 49.74 10.82 12.07
CA ALA A 816 50.81 11.24 12.98
C ALA A 816 50.91 10.34 14.23
N GLY A 817 49.78 9.83 14.73
CA GLY A 817 49.70 8.93 15.88
C GLY A 817 49.89 7.44 15.58
N ILE A 818 50.22 7.08 14.34
CA ILE A 818 50.28 5.68 13.89
C ILE A 818 51.74 5.21 13.81
N GLN A 819 52.07 4.07 14.43
CA GLN A 819 53.33 3.35 14.23
C GLN A 819 53.13 2.18 13.27
N CYS A 820 54.01 2.08 12.27
CA CYS A 820 54.03 0.97 11.32
C CYS A 820 55.24 0.06 11.60
N LYS A 821 54.99 -1.23 11.80
CA LYS A 821 56.03 -2.24 12.14
C LYS A 821 56.68 -2.87 10.91
N ALA A 822 56.11 -2.67 9.72
CA ALA A 822 56.61 -3.20 8.45
C ALA A 822 56.96 -2.05 7.49
N PRO A 823 58.06 -2.17 6.70
CA PRO A 823 58.46 -1.14 5.74
C PRO A 823 57.37 -0.80 4.71
N GLU A 824 56.60 -1.78 4.28
CA GLU A 824 55.48 -1.61 3.35
C GLU A 824 54.35 -0.74 3.92
N MET A 825 54.17 -0.78 5.25
CA MET A 825 53.17 0.02 5.95
C MET A 825 53.64 1.46 6.14
N GLU A 826 54.94 1.69 6.39
CA GLU A 826 55.52 3.04 6.35
C GLU A 826 55.44 3.64 4.95
N GLN A 827 55.65 2.84 3.90
CA GLN A 827 55.46 3.29 2.53
C GLN A 827 54.00 3.66 2.23
N ALA A 828 53.04 2.84 2.67
CA ALA A 828 51.61 3.14 2.56
C ALA A 828 51.23 4.43 3.31
N LYS A 829 51.78 4.63 4.51
CA LYS A 829 51.62 5.85 5.31
C LYS A 829 52.17 7.08 4.58
N ALA A 830 53.37 6.98 4.00
CA ALA A 830 53.98 8.08 3.25
C ALA A 830 53.15 8.47 2.01
N GLN A 831 52.53 7.49 1.34
CA GLN A 831 51.65 7.73 0.18
C GLN A 831 50.40 8.57 0.52
N LEU A 832 49.97 8.59 1.79
CA LEU A 832 48.81 9.40 2.21
C LEU A 832 49.12 10.88 2.41
N LEU A 833 50.39 11.21 2.68
CA LEU A 833 50.82 12.53 3.14
C LEU A 833 51.13 13.52 2.01
N VAL A 834 51.41 13.01 0.82
CA VAL A 834 51.85 13.84 -0.32
C VAL A 834 51.04 13.48 -1.56
N SER A 835 50.53 14.51 -2.23
CA SER A 835 49.93 14.40 -3.57
C SER A 835 50.77 15.12 -4.60
N ASP A 836 50.94 14.51 -5.78
CA ASP A 836 51.44 15.20 -6.96
C ASP A 836 50.27 15.84 -7.71
N SER A 837 50.18 17.17 -7.65
CA SER A 837 49.11 17.91 -8.35
C SER A 837 49.25 17.94 -9.87
N SER A 838 50.38 17.49 -10.42
CA SER A 838 50.61 17.30 -11.85
C SER A 838 50.17 15.91 -12.34
N ASP A 839 50.15 14.92 -11.44
CA ASP A 839 49.66 13.56 -11.67
C ASP A 839 48.56 13.20 -10.66
N LEU A 840 47.37 13.73 -10.92
CA LEU A 840 46.20 13.53 -10.08
C LEU A 840 45.79 12.06 -10.01
N LYS A 841 45.97 11.32 -11.11
CA LYS A 841 45.53 9.94 -11.24
C LYS A 841 46.30 9.04 -10.30
N THR A 842 47.62 9.04 -10.42
CA THR A 842 48.48 8.24 -9.55
C THR A 842 48.41 8.71 -8.10
N SER A 843 48.21 10.01 -7.85
CA SER A 843 48.01 10.52 -6.49
C SER A 843 46.73 9.98 -5.84
N ILE A 844 45.62 9.96 -6.58
CA ILE A 844 44.35 9.39 -6.11
C ILE A 844 44.52 7.89 -5.82
N GLU A 845 45.10 7.15 -6.75
CA GLU A 845 45.29 5.70 -6.63
C GLU A 845 46.14 5.33 -5.42
N LYS A 846 47.31 5.96 -5.27
CA LYS A 846 48.21 5.74 -4.12
C LYS A 846 47.54 6.01 -2.79
N LYS A 847 46.64 6.99 -2.72
CA LYS A 847 45.89 7.30 -1.50
C LYS A 847 44.92 6.19 -1.13
N TYR A 848 44.10 5.73 -2.07
CA TYR A 848 43.14 4.66 -1.77
C TYR A 848 43.85 3.34 -1.41
N ILE A 849 44.89 2.97 -2.17
CA ILE A 849 45.70 1.78 -1.86
C ILE A 849 46.39 1.93 -0.51
N GLY A 850 46.99 3.10 -0.22
CA GLY A 850 47.65 3.38 1.05
C GLY A 850 46.70 3.25 2.24
N VAL A 851 45.47 3.77 2.12
CA VAL A 851 44.44 3.66 3.17
C VAL A 851 44.08 2.20 3.41
N LEU A 852 43.80 1.43 2.36
CA LEU A 852 43.43 0.02 2.48
C LEU A 852 44.56 -0.82 3.10
N LYS A 853 45.82 -0.59 2.69
CA LYS A 853 46.99 -1.25 3.27
C LYS A 853 47.16 -0.92 4.75
N LEU A 854 46.95 0.31 5.18
CA LEU A 854 47.02 0.66 6.60
C LEU A 854 45.92 -0.01 7.42
N PHE A 855 44.70 -0.13 6.89
CA PHE A 855 43.63 -0.89 7.55
C PHE A 855 43.93 -2.39 7.66
N GLU A 856 44.50 -2.99 6.62
CA GLU A 856 45.00 -4.37 6.65
C GLU A 856 46.14 -4.54 7.67
N GLY A 857 47.05 -3.56 7.69
CA GLY A 857 48.12 -3.47 8.68
C GLY A 857 47.57 -3.39 10.12
N ALA A 858 46.49 -2.64 10.34
CA ALA A 858 45.85 -2.55 11.65
C ALA A 858 45.20 -3.88 12.06
N ARG A 859 44.51 -4.56 11.13
CA ARG A 859 43.93 -5.90 11.36
C ARG A 859 44.99 -6.96 11.65
N SER A 860 46.15 -6.89 11.00
CA SER A 860 47.26 -7.83 11.20
C SER A 860 48.16 -7.47 12.40
N GLY A 861 47.92 -6.34 13.08
CA GLY A 861 48.76 -5.86 14.20
C GLY A 861 50.10 -5.24 13.78
N SER A 862 50.30 -5.07 12.46
CA SER A 862 51.47 -4.45 11.81
C SER A 862 51.41 -2.91 11.83
N VAL A 863 50.26 -2.35 12.21
CA VAL A 863 50.02 -0.92 12.40
C VAL A 863 49.35 -0.74 13.77
N THR A 864 49.88 0.14 14.62
CA THR A 864 49.39 0.38 16.00
C THR A 864 49.20 1.87 16.26
N ASN A 865 48.13 2.24 16.99
CA ASN A 865 47.89 3.63 17.42
C ASN A 865 48.64 3.91 18.74
N ILE A 866 49.30 5.07 18.82
CA ILE A 866 50.03 5.52 20.01
C ILE A 866 49.07 5.90 21.15
N GLN A 867 47.78 6.18 20.87
CA GLN A 867 46.79 6.58 21.90
C GLN A 867 46.11 5.42 22.65
N GLU A 868 46.37 4.15 22.31
CA GLU A 868 45.78 2.98 23.00
C GLU A 868 46.80 2.12 23.77
N VAL A 869 48.01 2.65 23.98
CA VAL A 869 49.00 2.03 24.87
C VAL A 869 49.41 3.04 25.93
N ALA A 870 48.47 3.37 26.82
CA ALA A 870 48.70 3.97 28.12
C ALA A 870 47.67 3.44 29.11
#